data_AF-A0A2E3D3B5-F1
#
_entry.id   AF-A0A2E3D3B5-F1
#
_cell.length_a   1.000
_cell.length_b   1.000
_cell.length_c   1.000
_cell.angle_alpha   90.00
_cell.angle_beta   90.00
_cell.angle_gamma   90.00
#
_symmetry.space_group_name_H-M   'P 1'
#
loop_
_entity.id
_entity.type
_entity.pdbx_description
1 polymer ?
#
loop_
_entity_poly.entity_id
_entity_poly.type
_entity_poly.pdbx_seq_one_letter_code
_entity_poly.pdbx_strand_id
1 'polypeptide(L)'
;MSFPANNSRFALQIPSLDDEVRVVAFRYQAAIATPFECVVELASERRDLPLDKLLGKSAVLTLFDERHPRYIHGEMVQLAQGPIGKRFTSYQITLRPKIALLAMRSGMRIFQDRTAQEIVTQVLQEAGLPDDQVRWQNQARPSAREYCVQYRETDLQFISRLLEEEGLFYFFEHGLAGHILVIADHNRAFQPMPGEAGLPYRARSGMVSGEESVYEFHAQQQLQSGAIVLRDYGFQKPANRLETKAEARDFPQLQHYRYPGHFQDNGQGRAYVQAQLQGHQVQSECYELESDCLRLALGCRFGLKQHGTQGFNQEYVVTALTVEGKQPQVLEEGASEEGSRFAVQARVIPASENYRPELQHPRPRISGVQTAFVTGPKGEEIYTDQYGRIKVQFHWDREGKRDENSSCWLRVSQAWAGNQWGAQSLPRIGQEVIVSFLNGDPDSPLVTGSLYNAATQQPYNLPANKTRTTFKSQSSPGAGGYNELRIEDKKGSEQLFIHGQKDVDLYVKNDRMESIDHDRHRIVTAAAMEKVGKDYSNKTGANRNIKVGQTLSQNVGGNVNQKAGQNWLEKTGADYSLKAGTSVVLDAGMSVTLKAGGGTIVLNPGGVAITGTMVRINSGGGAGSAKSASPTSPKAPKPVDPGKPGSAIPALGASARFKQQPVEFDESKGKEVDEGALKALEKTYVHGSPNTPPVSASPVAVASVGTAAVAASLSRVTGGSADPAGKVFTPERIEQLLSDRGFGGQMSRHNGARQDAATLREMGVSGEDTVVDLTGLSRDQKLDTVFSQTGYFLSDHTAEALVQSIDSGAQSVVITDAVAEGEANARAYIQSQPEVKAYAETLQAAIQDPEGSAYGGGTGYVAGLSEGARQANNILTVNNDKMPAGLKDAALDELLLDAGGLALSAAGGVGAVAKSAEVSKALGSASNFTLAKNQRIEAWSDTFGQSGEGLAARLKDLPKWDPMRTKWARTLKEMRANGVPVRTMKEPGPTIGVFGGESLETGLWFRYDANRIRSVDMLEEALHWEQMKKGLPTKGYSPEALEILAKRSIIDNYDLSPALRAELKDDIRRVNSGSYFDIWNGQ
;
A
#
# COMPACT_ATOMS: atom_id res chain seq x y z
N MET A 1 30.69 -53.86 -46.80
CA MET A 1 30.97 -55.31 -46.88
C MET A 1 29.67 -56.10 -46.85
N SER A 2 29.54 -57.14 -47.68
CA SER A 2 28.40 -58.09 -47.69
C SER A 2 28.64 -59.15 -46.63
N PHE A 3 27.95 -59.06 -45.50
CA PHE A 3 27.95 -60.11 -44.48
C PHE A 3 27.16 -61.33 -44.96
N PRO A 4 27.50 -62.57 -44.53
CA PRO A 4 26.71 -63.75 -44.82
C PRO A 4 25.26 -63.55 -44.34
N ALA A 5 24.28 -63.91 -45.19
CA ALA A 5 22.84 -63.70 -44.93
C ALA A 5 22.29 -64.38 -43.66
N ASN A 6 23.07 -65.26 -43.02
CA ASN A 6 22.61 -66.13 -41.92
C ASN A 6 23.05 -65.67 -40.50
N ASN A 7 23.78 -64.56 -40.34
CA ASN A 7 24.18 -64.06 -39.01
C ASN A 7 23.29 -62.90 -38.54
N SER A 8 22.73 -63.00 -37.32
CA SER A 8 21.99 -61.91 -36.67
C SER A 8 22.94 -60.78 -36.29
N ARG A 9 22.62 -59.53 -36.70
CA ARG A 9 23.43 -58.33 -36.43
C ARG A 9 22.94 -57.57 -35.20
N PHE A 10 21.72 -57.85 -34.76
CA PHE A 10 21.10 -57.27 -33.58
C PHE A 10 20.59 -58.37 -32.67
N ALA A 11 20.84 -58.26 -31.37
CA ALA A 11 20.25 -59.15 -30.37
C ALA A 11 19.72 -58.35 -29.20
N LEU A 12 18.60 -58.80 -28.64
CA LEU A 12 18.04 -58.25 -27.41
C LEU A 12 18.21 -59.29 -26.31
N GLN A 13 18.83 -58.91 -25.21
CA GLN A 13 18.88 -59.73 -24.01
C GLN A 13 17.93 -59.13 -22.97
N ILE A 14 17.04 -59.98 -22.45
CA ILE A 14 16.12 -59.65 -21.37
C ILE A 14 16.49 -60.57 -20.19
N PRO A 15 17.28 -60.10 -19.21
CA PRO A 15 17.78 -60.96 -18.12
C PRO A 15 16.70 -61.65 -17.27
N SER A 16 15.46 -61.16 -17.36
CA SER A 16 14.29 -61.72 -16.66
C SER A 16 13.48 -62.72 -17.48
N LEU A 17 13.92 -63.05 -18.70
CA LEU A 17 13.26 -63.96 -19.62
C LEU A 17 14.27 -65.03 -20.07
N ASP A 18 13.93 -66.31 -19.82
CA ASP A 18 14.76 -67.44 -20.24
C ASP A 18 14.55 -67.84 -21.72
N ASP A 19 13.47 -67.35 -22.34
CA ASP A 19 13.13 -67.60 -23.75
C ASP A 19 13.99 -66.76 -24.71
N GLU A 20 14.39 -67.35 -25.84
CA GLU A 20 15.05 -66.60 -26.92
C GLU A 20 14.05 -65.70 -27.66
N VAL A 21 14.46 -64.45 -27.88
CA VAL A 21 13.74 -63.46 -28.70
C VAL A 21 14.62 -63.02 -29.85
N ARG A 22 14.01 -62.84 -31.04
CA ARG A 22 14.71 -62.40 -32.24
C ARG A 22 14.36 -60.95 -32.54
N VAL A 23 15.36 -60.11 -32.76
CA VAL A 23 15.14 -58.70 -33.15
C VAL A 23 14.81 -58.64 -34.63
N VAL A 24 13.65 -58.11 -35.00
CA VAL A 24 13.23 -57.91 -36.40
C VAL A 24 13.66 -56.53 -36.88
N ALA A 25 13.37 -55.51 -36.09
CA ALA A 25 13.72 -54.13 -36.35
C ALA A 25 13.87 -53.35 -35.05
N PHE A 26 14.53 -52.20 -35.10
CA PHE A 26 14.51 -51.24 -34.00
C PHE A 26 14.65 -49.81 -34.54
N ARG A 27 14.19 -48.87 -33.71
CA ARG A 27 14.41 -47.43 -33.88
C ARG A 27 14.84 -46.85 -32.54
N TYR A 28 16.04 -46.29 -32.50
CA TYR A 28 16.62 -45.64 -31.33
C TYR A 28 16.75 -44.14 -31.56
N GLN A 29 16.15 -43.32 -30.72
CA GLN A 29 16.21 -41.87 -30.76
C GLN A 29 16.83 -41.34 -29.47
N ALA A 30 17.85 -40.49 -29.59
CA ALA A 30 18.52 -39.91 -28.45
C ALA A 30 19.04 -38.51 -28.76
N ALA A 31 18.97 -37.62 -27.78
CA ALA A 31 19.51 -36.27 -27.84
C ALA A 31 20.10 -35.88 -26.48
N ILE A 32 21.10 -35.00 -26.47
CA ILE A 32 21.65 -34.48 -25.23
C ILE A 32 20.54 -33.73 -24.47
N ALA A 33 20.58 -33.81 -23.13
CA ALA A 33 19.59 -33.25 -22.22
C ALA A 33 18.16 -33.80 -22.38
N THR A 34 17.98 -34.93 -23.09
CA THR A 34 16.69 -35.59 -23.29
C THR A 34 16.77 -37.09 -22.96
N PRO A 35 15.77 -37.70 -22.31
CA PRO A 35 15.74 -39.14 -22.10
C PRO A 35 15.51 -39.88 -23.43
N PHE A 36 16.41 -40.80 -23.80
CA PHE A 36 16.29 -41.55 -25.05
C PHE A 36 15.03 -42.44 -25.10
N GLU A 37 14.71 -42.90 -26.31
CA GLU A 37 13.69 -43.90 -26.57
C GLU A 37 14.20 -44.93 -27.58
N CYS A 38 14.04 -46.22 -27.28
CA CYS A 38 14.36 -47.30 -28.21
C CYS A 38 13.14 -48.21 -28.38
N VAL A 39 12.53 -48.20 -29.56
CA VAL A 39 11.45 -49.12 -29.91
C VAL A 39 12.07 -50.32 -30.62
N VAL A 40 11.84 -51.52 -30.10
CA VAL A 40 12.36 -52.79 -30.63
C VAL A 40 11.20 -53.67 -31.03
N GLU A 41 11.20 -54.12 -32.28
CA GLU A 41 10.29 -55.13 -32.81
C GLU A 41 10.94 -56.50 -32.69
N LEU A 42 10.21 -57.44 -32.09
CA LEU A 42 10.67 -58.77 -31.76
C LEU A 42 9.79 -59.83 -32.40
N ALA A 43 10.39 -60.99 -32.62
CA ALA A 43 9.72 -62.23 -32.97
C ALA A 43 10.09 -63.31 -31.95
N SER A 44 9.08 -64.01 -31.43
CA SER A 44 9.26 -65.17 -30.54
C SER A 44 8.38 -66.33 -30.98
N GLU A 45 8.86 -67.57 -30.81
CA GLU A 45 8.05 -68.78 -31.04
C GLU A 45 6.95 -68.91 -29.97
N ARG A 46 7.19 -68.33 -28.79
CA ARG A 46 6.24 -68.30 -27.70
C ARG A 46 5.14 -67.26 -27.97
N ARG A 47 3.88 -67.68 -27.85
CA ARG A 47 2.68 -66.85 -28.14
C ARG A 47 2.19 -66.06 -26.92
N ASP A 48 2.64 -66.42 -25.73
CA ASP A 48 2.13 -65.96 -24.44
C ASP A 48 3.27 -65.39 -23.56
N LEU A 49 4.18 -64.61 -24.15
CA LEU A 49 5.20 -63.92 -23.35
C LEU A 49 4.55 -63.17 -22.18
N PRO A 50 5.07 -63.32 -20.94
CA PRO A 50 4.44 -62.76 -19.74
C PRO A 50 4.71 -61.25 -19.63
N LEU A 51 4.05 -60.45 -20.49
CA LEU A 51 4.31 -59.01 -20.64
C LEU A 51 4.17 -58.25 -19.32
N ASP A 52 3.23 -58.64 -18.47
CA ASP A 52 2.99 -58.09 -17.14
C ASP A 52 4.19 -58.26 -16.20
N LYS A 53 4.93 -59.38 -16.31
CA LYS A 53 6.12 -59.67 -15.51
C LYS A 53 7.37 -59.00 -16.05
N LEU A 54 7.38 -58.67 -17.35
CA LEU A 54 8.50 -58.01 -18.03
C LEU A 54 8.43 -56.48 -17.91
N LEU A 55 7.23 -55.89 -17.77
CA LEU A 55 7.07 -54.45 -17.62
C LEU A 55 7.89 -53.91 -16.44
N GLY A 56 8.66 -52.84 -16.68
CA GLY A 56 9.55 -52.22 -15.70
C GLY A 56 10.83 -52.99 -15.40
N LYS A 57 11.11 -54.10 -16.11
CA LYS A 57 12.42 -54.77 -16.08
C LYS A 57 13.36 -54.20 -17.15
N SER A 58 14.64 -54.41 -16.96
CA SER A 58 15.66 -53.92 -17.88
C SER A 58 15.87 -54.88 -19.05
N ALA A 59 16.26 -54.34 -20.20
CA ALA A 59 16.72 -55.09 -21.36
C ALA A 59 17.87 -54.34 -22.04
N VAL A 60 18.70 -55.08 -22.77
CA VAL A 60 19.82 -54.52 -23.53
C VAL A 60 19.77 -54.97 -24.97
N LEU A 61 19.69 -53.99 -25.88
CA LEU A 61 19.85 -54.20 -27.31
C LEU A 61 21.33 -54.07 -27.66
N THR A 62 21.90 -55.12 -28.24
CA THR A 62 23.29 -55.19 -28.69
C THR A 62 23.33 -55.08 -30.21
N LEU A 63 24.08 -54.11 -30.70
CA LEU A 63 24.41 -53.92 -32.10
C LEU A 63 25.80 -54.49 -32.32
N PHE A 64 25.90 -55.60 -33.04
CA PHE A 64 27.17 -56.28 -33.25
C PHE A 64 27.95 -55.61 -34.39
N ASP A 65 29.05 -54.96 -34.02
CA ASP A 65 30.20 -54.69 -34.89
C ASP A 65 31.26 -55.77 -34.64
N GLU A 66 32.04 -56.17 -35.66
CA GLU A 66 33.05 -57.23 -35.57
C GLU A 66 34.14 -56.94 -34.51
N ARG A 67 34.31 -55.66 -34.15
CA ARG A 67 35.35 -55.20 -33.23
C ARG A 67 34.83 -54.40 -32.03
N HIS A 68 33.71 -53.68 -32.16
CA HIS A 68 33.21 -52.78 -31.11
C HIS A 68 31.69 -52.90 -30.92
N PRO A 69 31.19 -53.94 -30.22
CA PRO A 69 29.75 -54.08 -29.98
C PRO A 69 29.21 -52.87 -29.22
N ARG A 70 28.05 -52.36 -29.65
CA ARG A 70 27.39 -51.23 -29.03
C ARG A 70 26.15 -51.69 -28.27
N TYR A 71 26.00 -51.18 -27.06
CA TYR A 71 24.88 -51.51 -26.18
C TYR A 71 23.88 -50.36 -26.11
N ILE A 72 22.59 -50.70 -26.04
CA ILE A 72 21.49 -49.79 -25.70
C ILE A 72 20.70 -50.46 -24.59
N HIS A 73 21.10 -50.17 -23.35
CA HIS A 73 20.44 -50.63 -22.14
C HIS A 73 19.33 -49.65 -21.72
N GLY A 74 18.14 -50.15 -21.37
CA GLY A 74 17.04 -49.36 -20.81
C GLY A 74 16.00 -50.19 -20.08
N GLU A 75 15.04 -49.51 -19.45
CA GLU A 75 13.88 -50.12 -18.80
C GLU A 75 12.72 -50.27 -19.79
N MET A 76 12.07 -51.43 -19.78
CA MET A 76 10.90 -51.71 -20.61
C MET A 76 9.67 -50.96 -20.05
N VAL A 77 9.30 -49.84 -20.67
CA VAL A 77 8.19 -48.98 -20.22
C VAL A 77 6.87 -49.26 -20.94
N GLN A 78 6.93 -49.92 -22.09
CA GLN A 78 5.77 -50.32 -22.86
C GLN A 78 6.08 -51.64 -23.57
N LEU A 79 5.13 -52.58 -23.52
CA LEU A 79 5.19 -53.84 -24.26
C LEU A 79 3.84 -54.06 -24.95
N ALA A 80 3.87 -54.51 -26.19
CA ALA A 80 2.68 -54.85 -26.95
C ALA A 80 2.88 -56.18 -27.67
N GLN A 81 1.82 -57.01 -27.69
CA GLN A 81 1.75 -58.18 -28.55
C GLN A 81 1.11 -57.77 -29.88
N GLY A 82 1.81 -58.06 -30.96
CA GLY A 82 1.33 -57.89 -32.33
C GLY A 82 0.67 -59.14 -32.89
N PRO A 83 0.59 -59.27 -34.23
CA PRO A 83 0.00 -60.43 -34.89
C PRO A 83 0.70 -61.74 -34.54
N ILE A 84 -0.10 -62.81 -34.45
CA ILE A 84 0.38 -64.19 -34.32
C ILE A 84 0.54 -64.77 -35.74
N GLY A 85 1.77 -65.01 -36.16
CA GLY A 85 2.09 -65.66 -37.43
C GLY A 85 2.02 -67.19 -37.34
N LYS A 86 2.43 -67.88 -38.42
CA LYS A 86 2.46 -69.35 -38.47
C LYS A 86 3.44 -69.94 -37.45
N ARG A 87 4.66 -69.38 -37.37
CA ARG A 87 5.73 -69.83 -36.48
C ARG A 87 6.04 -68.82 -35.38
N PHE A 88 6.17 -67.55 -35.72
CA PHE A 88 6.52 -66.49 -34.76
C PHE A 88 5.33 -65.59 -34.43
N THR A 89 5.28 -65.14 -33.18
CA THR A 89 4.43 -64.04 -32.71
C THR A 89 5.25 -62.76 -32.66
N SER A 90 4.68 -61.66 -33.16
CA SER A 90 5.31 -60.34 -33.11
C SER A 90 5.10 -59.68 -31.76
N TYR A 91 6.13 -59.02 -31.25
CA TYR A 91 6.07 -58.17 -30.06
C TYR A 91 6.77 -56.85 -30.32
N GLN A 92 6.36 -55.80 -29.62
CA GLN A 92 7.04 -54.51 -29.61
C GLN A 92 7.36 -54.13 -28.17
N ILE A 93 8.60 -53.68 -27.93
CA ILE A 93 9.09 -53.24 -26.63
C ILE A 93 9.66 -51.83 -26.77
N THR A 94 9.27 -50.92 -25.88
CA THR A 94 9.86 -49.58 -25.78
C THR A 94 10.78 -49.52 -24.57
N LEU A 95 12.07 -49.29 -24.80
CA LEU A 95 13.10 -49.08 -23.79
C LEU A 95 13.33 -47.58 -23.57
N ARG A 96 13.40 -47.16 -22.30
CA ARG A 96 13.75 -45.79 -21.91
C ARG A 96 14.76 -45.80 -20.75
N PRO A 97 15.57 -44.75 -20.56
CA PRO A 97 16.47 -44.70 -19.42
C PRO A 97 15.68 -44.59 -18.11
N LYS A 98 16.29 -44.98 -17.00
CA LYS A 98 15.62 -44.96 -15.69
C LYS A 98 15.16 -43.56 -15.28
N ILE A 99 15.91 -42.52 -15.68
CA ILE A 99 15.53 -41.12 -15.45
C ILE A 99 14.19 -40.73 -16.13
N ALA A 100 13.78 -41.41 -17.20
CA ALA A 100 12.50 -41.14 -17.87
C ALA A 100 11.30 -41.46 -16.97
N LEU A 101 11.46 -42.37 -15.99
CA LEU A 101 10.41 -42.74 -15.04
C LEU A 101 10.06 -41.60 -14.08
N LEU A 102 10.95 -40.60 -13.92
CA LEU A 102 10.66 -39.41 -13.12
C LEU A 102 9.55 -38.55 -13.75
N ALA A 103 9.19 -38.75 -15.02
CA ALA A 103 8.00 -38.15 -15.63
C ALA A 103 6.68 -38.68 -15.03
N MET A 104 6.72 -39.87 -14.40
CA MET A 104 5.56 -40.51 -13.78
C MET A 104 5.42 -40.15 -12.29
N ARG A 105 6.28 -39.27 -11.78
CA ARG A 105 6.28 -38.77 -10.40
C ARG A 105 6.17 -37.26 -10.41
N SER A 106 5.35 -36.73 -9.50
CA SER A 106 5.21 -35.29 -9.30
C SER A 106 4.97 -34.99 -7.83
N GLY A 107 5.51 -33.89 -7.35
CA GLY A 107 5.37 -33.45 -5.97
C GLY A 107 5.43 -31.95 -5.83
N MET A 108 5.14 -31.47 -4.62
CA MET A 108 5.44 -30.11 -4.18
C MET A 108 6.38 -30.19 -2.99
N ARG A 109 7.56 -29.60 -3.11
CA ARG A 109 8.66 -29.77 -2.16
C ARG A 109 9.51 -28.51 -2.07
N ILE A 110 10.13 -28.33 -0.92
CA ILE A 110 11.01 -27.19 -0.62
C ILE A 110 12.41 -27.74 -0.33
N PHE A 111 13.40 -27.21 -1.03
CA PHE A 111 14.82 -27.44 -0.79
C PHE A 111 15.46 -26.14 -0.29
N GLN A 112 16.21 -26.23 0.80
CA GLN A 112 16.84 -25.08 1.46
C GLN A 112 18.34 -25.31 1.61
N ASP A 113 19.11 -24.25 1.41
CA ASP A 113 20.57 -24.20 1.58
C ASP A 113 21.31 -25.34 0.86
N ARG A 114 20.88 -25.63 -0.38
CA ARG A 114 21.43 -26.72 -1.20
C ARG A 114 21.81 -26.27 -2.60
N THR A 115 22.85 -26.87 -3.15
CA THR A 115 23.20 -26.64 -4.56
C THR A 115 22.26 -27.39 -5.49
N ALA A 116 22.14 -26.95 -6.74
CA ALA A 116 21.36 -27.67 -7.75
C ALA A 116 21.81 -29.14 -7.89
N GLN A 117 23.13 -29.40 -7.80
CA GLN A 117 23.68 -30.76 -7.83
C GLN A 117 23.18 -31.62 -6.65
N GLU A 118 23.13 -31.08 -5.42
CA GLU A 118 22.63 -31.81 -4.25
C GLU A 118 21.14 -32.09 -4.35
N ILE A 119 20.36 -31.14 -4.86
CA ILE A 119 18.92 -31.29 -5.08
C ILE A 119 18.67 -32.39 -6.12
N VAL A 120 19.31 -32.31 -7.28
CA VAL A 120 19.18 -33.31 -8.35
C VAL A 120 19.61 -34.69 -7.86
N THR A 121 20.73 -34.78 -7.14
CA THR A 121 21.21 -36.05 -6.58
C THR A 121 20.18 -36.66 -5.63
N GLN A 122 19.60 -35.87 -4.72
CA GLN A 122 18.56 -36.36 -3.80
C GLN A 122 17.33 -36.87 -4.57
N VAL A 123 16.83 -36.12 -5.56
CA VAL A 123 15.66 -36.53 -6.36
C VAL A 123 15.92 -37.83 -7.12
N LEU A 124 17.12 -37.98 -7.70
CA LEU A 124 17.52 -39.20 -8.42
C LEU A 124 17.61 -40.42 -7.48
N GLN A 125 18.22 -40.26 -6.30
CA GLN A 125 18.32 -41.33 -5.29
C GLN A 125 16.95 -41.79 -4.81
N GLU A 126 16.04 -40.87 -4.52
CA GLU A 126 14.65 -41.17 -4.10
C GLU A 126 13.82 -41.82 -5.23
N ALA A 127 14.23 -41.64 -6.49
CA ALA A 127 13.66 -42.32 -7.66
C ALA A 127 14.35 -43.68 -7.96
N GLY A 128 15.31 -44.09 -7.13
CA GLY A 128 16.01 -45.35 -7.25
C GLY A 128 17.19 -45.33 -8.22
N LEU A 129 17.74 -44.17 -8.59
CA LEU A 129 19.04 -44.05 -9.25
C LEU A 129 20.12 -43.79 -8.21
N PRO A 130 20.87 -44.81 -7.77
CA PRO A 130 21.99 -44.65 -6.84
C PRO A 130 23.19 -43.93 -7.47
N ASP A 131 24.10 -43.46 -6.62
CA ASP A 131 25.26 -42.63 -7.03
C ASP A 131 26.22 -43.32 -8.00
N ASP A 132 26.31 -44.66 -7.99
CA ASP A 132 27.14 -45.42 -8.94
C ASP A 132 26.57 -45.43 -10.37
N GLN A 133 25.30 -45.05 -10.53
CA GLN A 133 24.64 -44.91 -11.83
C GLN A 133 24.61 -43.46 -12.34
N VAL A 134 25.16 -42.50 -11.57
CA VAL A 134 25.18 -41.07 -11.92
C VAL A 134 26.61 -40.53 -11.81
N ARG A 135 27.13 -39.95 -12.88
CA ARG A 135 28.47 -39.39 -12.93
C ARG A 135 28.44 -37.90 -13.22
N TRP A 136 28.91 -37.13 -12.26
CA TRP A 136 29.05 -35.68 -12.36
C TRP A 136 30.43 -35.30 -12.93
N GLN A 137 30.46 -34.45 -13.94
CA GLN A 137 31.67 -33.90 -14.57
C GLN A 137 31.51 -32.39 -14.79
N ASN A 138 31.51 -31.64 -13.69
CA ASN A 138 31.30 -30.19 -13.69
C ASN A 138 32.64 -29.47 -13.46
N GLN A 139 32.90 -28.35 -14.15
CA GLN A 139 34.11 -27.54 -13.94
C GLN A 139 34.10 -26.87 -12.57
N ALA A 140 32.93 -26.40 -12.14
CA ALA A 140 32.72 -25.76 -10.86
C ALA A 140 31.44 -26.29 -10.20
N ARG A 141 31.44 -26.34 -8.88
CA ARG A 141 30.23 -26.69 -8.11
C ARG A 141 29.25 -25.52 -8.16
N PRO A 142 27.96 -25.74 -8.50
CA PRO A 142 26.94 -24.72 -8.44
C PRO A 142 26.83 -24.07 -7.05
N SER A 143 26.46 -22.79 -7.01
CA SER A 143 26.21 -22.07 -5.76
C SER A 143 25.02 -22.69 -5.00
N ALA A 144 25.07 -22.62 -3.67
CA ALA A 144 23.94 -23.03 -2.85
C ALA A 144 22.77 -22.05 -3.05
N ARG A 145 21.56 -22.61 -3.16
CA ARG A 145 20.30 -21.89 -3.25
C ARG A 145 19.71 -21.82 -1.84
N GLU A 146 19.45 -20.60 -1.35
CA GLU A 146 18.80 -20.38 -0.05
C GLU A 146 17.42 -21.06 -0.03
N TYR A 147 16.68 -20.95 -1.14
CA TYR A 147 15.33 -21.47 -1.27
C TYR A 147 15.08 -21.92 -2.72
N CYS A 148 14.61 -23.15 -2.90
CA CYS A 148 14.24 -23.71 -4.20
C CYS A 148 13.03 -24.62 -4.05
N VAL A 149 11.98 -24.36 -4.82
CA VAL A 149 10.70 -25.04 -4.73
C VAL A 149 10.43 -25.83 -6.00
N GLN A 150 10.12 -27.11 -5.83
CA GLN A 150 9.44 -27.90 -6.85
C GLN A 150 7.94 -27.64 -6.71
N TYR A 151 7.30 -27.00 -7.71
CA TYR A 151 5.89 -26.63 -7.61
C TYR A 151 5.08 -27.08 -8.83
N ARG A 152 4.18 -28.05 -8.64
CA ARG A 152 3.28 -28.58 -9.68
C ARG A 152 3.98 -29.00 -10.98
N GLU A 153 5.18 -29.53 -10.85
CA GLU A 153 5.99 -30.06 -11.95
C GLU A 153 6.38 -31.51 -11.63
N THR A 154 6.63 -32.30 -12.68
CA THR A 154 7.14 -33.67 -12.50
C THR A 154 8.58 -33.65 -11.98
N ASP A 155 9.03 -34.74 -11.36
CA ASP A 155 10.42 -34.86 -10.89
C ASP A 155 11.39 -34.67 -12.07
N LEU A 156 11.04 -35.16 -13.28
CA LEU A 156 11.85 -34.99 -14.49
C LEU A 156 11.92 -33.52 -14.93
N GLN A 157 10.78 -32.82 -15.01
CA GLN A 157 10.77 -31.41 -15.40
C GLN A 157 11.56 -30.54 -14.42
N PHE A 158 11.45 -30.83 -13.13
CA PHE A 158 12.17 -30.12 -12.07
C PHE A 158 13.68 -30.24 -12.23
N ILE A 159 14.20 -31.47 -12.35
CA ILE A 159 15.65 -31.66 -12.51
C ILE A 159 16.14 -31.12 -13.86
N SER A 160 15.39 -31.29 -14.95
CA SER A 160 15.78 -30.76 -16.26
C SER A 160 15.91 -29.25 -16.22
N ARG A 161 14.92 -28.55 -15.66
CA ARG A 161 14.97 -27.10 -15.48
C ARG A 161 16.16 -26.65 -14.63
N LEU A 162 16.43 -27.33 -13.50
CA LEU A 162 17.58 -26.99 -12.66
C LEU A 162 18.91 -27.21 -13.38
N LEU A 163 19.05 -28.28 -14.15
CA LEU A 163 20.25 -28.52 -14.96
C LEU A 163 20.41 -27.42 -16.02
N GLU A 164 19.35 -27.08 -16.75
CA GLU A 164 19.39 -26.03 -17.77
C GLU A 164 19.75 -24.65 -17.18
N GLU A 165 19.18 -24.29 -16.03
CA GLU A 165 19.48 -23.03 -15.32
C GLU A 165 20.97 -22.89 -14.96
N GLU A 166 21.60 -23.99 -14.56
CA GLU A 166 23.04 -24.04 -14.24
C GLU A 166 23.92 -24.23 -15.49
N GLY A 167 23.32 -24.41 -16.68
CA GLY A 167 24.04 -24.73 -17.91
C GLY A 167 24.58 -26.16 -17.98
N LEU A 168 24.04 -27.05 -17.16
CA LEU A 168 24.38 -28.47 -17.10
C LEU A 168 23.53 -29.26 -18.10
N PHE A 169 24.14 -30.21 -18.79
CA PHE A 169 23.45 -31.15 -19.66
C PHE A 169 23.71 -32.58 -19.23
N TYR A 170 22.92 -33.52 -19.75
CA TYR A 170 23.14 -34.94 -19.49
C TYR A 170 23.04 -35.80 -20.75
N PHE A 171 23.68 -36.96 -20.70
CA PHE A 171 23.59 -38.02 -21.71
C PHE A 171 23.84 -39.38 -21.03
N PHE A 172 23.86 -40.46 -21.81
CA PHE A 172 23.96 -41.82 -21.28
C PHE A 172 25.14 -42.58 -21.89
N GLU A 173 25.92 -43.21 -21.03
CA GLU A 173 26.91 -44.21 -21.43
C GLU A 173 26.32 -45.60 -21.17
N HIS A 174 26.20 -46.43 -22.22
CA HIS A 174 25.60 -47.76 -22.12
C HIS A 174 26.67 -48.84 -22.01
N GLY A 175 26.42 -49.80 -21.12
CA GLY A 175 27.15 -51.06 -21.03
C GLY A 175 26.18 -52.25 -21.04
N LEU A 176 26.74 -53.45 -20.98
CA LEU A 176 25.95 -54.69 -20.99
C LEU A 176 25.06 -54.82 -19.74
N ALA A 177 25.58 -54.43 -18.58
CA ALA A 177 24.90 -54.58 -17.30
C ALA A 177 24.03 -53.38 -16.89
N GLY A 178 24.08 -52.26 -17.64
CA GLY A 178 23.45 -51.02 -17.21
C GLY A 178 23.82 -49.82 -18.08
N HIS A 179 23.23 -48.67 -17.78
CA HIS A 179 23.60 -47.37 -18.35
C HIS A 179 23.93 -46.40 -17.22
N ILE A 180 24.89 -45.50 -17.45
CA ILE A 180 25.29 -44.44 -16.51
C ILE A 180 24.77 -43.12 -17.04
N LEU A 181 24.05 -42.37 -16.21
CA LEU A 181 23.68 -41.00 -16.47
C LEU A 181 24.92 -40.11 -16.25
N VAL A 182 25.42 -39.48 -17.30
CA VAL A 182 26.54 -38.53 -17.21
C VAL A 182 25.96 -37.12 -17.24
N ILE A 183 26.24 -36.32 -16.20
CA ILE A 183 25.84 -34.92 -16.11
C ILE A 183 27.11 -34.06 -16.15
N ALA A 184 27.16 -33.08 -17.04
CA ALA A 184 28.36 -32.28 -17.29
C ALA A 184 28.04 -30.84 -17.71
N ASP A 185 29.06 -29.97 -17.65
CA ASP A 185 29.06 -28.60 -18.17
C ASP A 185 30.17 -28.37 -19.22
N HIS A 186 30.73 -29.41 -19.83
CA HIS A 186 31.85 -29.22 -20.77
C HIS A 186 32.01 -30.35 -21.79
N ASN A 187 32.55 -30.02 -22.97
CA ASN A 187 32.75 -30.99 -24.04
C ASN A 187 33.79 -32.08 -23.72
N ARG A 188 34.66 -31.91 -22.72
CA ARG A 188 35.61 -32.96 -22.30
C ARG A 188 34.93 -34.23 -21.74
N ALA A 189 33.64 -34.13 -21.40
CA ALA A 189 32.86 -35.28 -20.97
C ALA A 189 32.55 -36.24 -22.14
N PHE A 190 32.55 -35.72 -23.38
CA PHE A 190 32.32 -36.49 -24.59
C PHE A 190 33.53 -37.34 -24.97
N GLN A 191 33.32 -38.65 -25.06
CA GLN A 191 34.36 -39.62 -25.40
C GLN A 191 34.58 -39.69 -26.91
N PRO A 192 35.81 -39.98 -27.38
CA PRO A 192 36.04 -40.25 -28.80
C PRO A 192 35.24 -41.48 -29.25
N MET A 193 34.82 -41.50 -30.51
CA MET A 193 34.18 -42.66 -31.14
C MET A 193 35.10 -43.89 -30.97
N PRO A 194 34.58 -45.05 -30.52
CA PRO A 194 35.37 -46.26 -30.36
C PRO A 194 36.11 -46.65 -31.65
N GLY A 195 37.34 -47.14 -31.57
CA GLY A 195 38.15 -47.50 -32.75
C GLY A 195 38.81 -46.28 -33.42
N GLU A 196 38.95 -46.30 -34.76
CA GLU A 196 39.47 -45.14 -35.49
C GLU A 196 38.43 -44.01 -35.45
N ALA A 197 38.77 -42.88 -34.84
CA ALA A 197 37.87 -41.74 -34.69
C ALA A 197 37.61 -40.96 -35.99
N GLY A 198 38.27 -41.31 -37.10
CA GLY A 198 38.07 -40.69 -38.41
C GLY A 198 37.01 -41.41 -39.23
N LEU A 199 36.07 -40.68 -39.81
CA LEU A 199 35.04 -41.23 -40.69
C LEU A 199 35.11 -40.54 -42.07
N PRO A 200 35.37 -41.28 -43.16
CA PRO A 200 35.45 -40.69 -44.48
C PRO A 200 34.07 -40.30 -45.02
N TYR A 201 34.00 -39.24 -45.82
CA TYR A 201 32.84 -38.91 -46.62
C TYR A 201 32.85 -39.67 -47.96
N ARG A 202 31.73 -40.34 -48.29
CA ARG A 202 31.53 -41.12 -49.52
C ARG A 202 30.11 -40.91 -50.03
N ALA A 203 29.93 -39.97 -50.95
CA ALA A 203 28.63 -39.74 -51.58
C ALA A 203 28.05 -41.04 -52.19
N ARG A 204 26.74 -41.26 -52.03
CA ARG A 204 26.07 -42.46 -52.56
C ARG A 204 26.24 -42.55 -54.08
N SER A 205 26.92 -43.60 -54.55
CA SER A 205 27.21 -43.84 -55.97
C SER A 205 26.39 -44.99 -56.57
N GLY A 206 25.40 -45.51 -55.85
CA GLY A 206 24.61 -46.69 -56.25
C GLY A 206 25.35 -48.04 -56.08
N MET A 207 26.65 -48.00 -55.75
CA MET A 207 27.44 -49.18 -55.36
C MET A 207 27.51 -49.29 -53.83
N VAL A 208 27.49 -50.52 -53.30
CA VAL A 208 27.65 -50.76 -51.85
C VAL A 208 29.08 -50.44 -51.45
N SER A 209 29.27 -49.39 -50.64
CA SER A 209 30.59 -49.07 -50.06
C SER A 209 31.10 -50.23 -49.19
N GLY A 210 32.38 -50.55 -49.32
CA GLY A 210 33.05 -51.54 -48.48
C GLY A 210 33.39 -51.03 -47.07
N GLU A 211 33.44 -49.71 -46.89
CA GLU A 211 33.99 -48.97 -45.75
C GLU A 211 32.89 -48.16 -45.05
N GLU A 212 32.89 -48.13 -43.70
CA GLU A 212 32.01 -47.25 -42.91
C GLU A 212 32.24 -45.79 -43.30
N SER A 213 31.17 -45.05 -43.57
CA SER A 213 31.31 -43.69 -44.08
C SER A 213 30.12 -42.80 -43.74
N VAL A 214 30.35 -41.48 -43.79
CA VAL A 214 29.26 -40.51 -43.93
C VAL A 214 28.95 -40.40 -45.42
N TYR A 215 27.69 -40.56 -45.81
CA TYR A 215 27.32 -40.52 -47.23
C TYR A 215 26.40 -39.36 -47.59
N GLU A 216 25.76 -38.73 -46.60
CA GLU A 216 25.07 -37.44 -46.72
C GLU A 216 25.54 -36.52 -45.58
N PHE A 217 25.78 -35.25 -45.90
CA PHE A 217 26.25 -34.24 -44.95
C PHE A 217 25.65 -32.89 -45.32
N HIS A 218 24.83 -32.34 -44.42
CA HIS A 218 24.10 -31.10 -44.58
C HIS A 218 24.61 -30.07 -43.57
N ALA A 219 25.08 -28.93 -44.08
CA ALA A 219 25.46 -27.80 -43.24
C ALA A 219 24.27 -26.83 -43.14
N GLN A 220 23.90 -26.44 -41.92
CA GLN A 220 22.83 -25.50 -41.64
C GLN A 220 23.38 -24.34 -40.80
N GLN A 221 23.01 -23.12 -41.19
CA GLN A 221 23.26 -21.93 -40.39
C GLN A 221 21.94 -21.23 -40.07
N GLN A 222 21.83 -20.72 -38.85
CA GLN A 222 20.64 -20.02 -38.37
C GLN A 222 21.04 -18.80 -37.54
N LEU A 223 20.29 -17.70 -37.71
CA LEU A 223 20.45 -16.51 -36.89
C LEU A 223 19.98 -16.79 -35.47
N GLN A 224 20.82 -16.45 -34.48
CA GLN A 224 20.55 -16.66 -33.06
C GLN A 224 20.77 -15.36 -32.28
N SER A 225 20.24 -15.27 -31.06
CA SER A 225 20.49 -14.13 -30.17
C SER A 225 21.98 -13.99 -29.86
N GLY A 226 22.53 -12.81 -30.13
CA GLY A 226 23.95 -12.50 -29.94
C GLY A 226 24.27 -11.87 -28.58
N ALA A 227 23.28 -11.59 -27.74
CA ALA A 227 23.54 -11.11 -26.38
C ALA A 227 22.47 -11.58 -25.39
N ILE A 228 22.89 -11.95 -24.18
CA ILE A 228 22.00 -12.24 -23.05
C ILE A 228 22.28 -11.24 -21.94
N VAL A 229 21.23 -10.62 -21.41
CA VAL A 229 21.30 -9.70 -20.26
C VAL A 229 20.32 -10.16 -19.19
N LEU A 230 20.84 -10.41 -17.99
CA LEU A 230 20.04 -10.76 -16.82
C LEU A 230 20.13 -9.65 -15.78
N ARG A 231 19.01 -9.32 -15.15
CA ARG A 231 18.94 -8.33 -14.07
C ARG A 231 18.16 -8.88 -12.88
N ASP A 232 18.56 -8.50 -11.68
CA ASP A 232 17.86 -8.86 -10.45
C ASP A 232 17.86 -7.73 -9.40
N TYR A 233 17.22 -7.96 -8.26
CA TYR A 233 17.17 -7.03 -7.13
C TYR A 233 17.44 -7.73 -5.79
N GLY A 234 18.48 -7.28 -5.09
CA GLY A 234 18.83 -7.76 -3.76
C GLY A 234 18.47 -6.74 -2.67
N PHE A 235 17.41 -6.99 -1.89
CA PHE A 235 16.94 -6.05 -0.87
C PHE A 235 17.95 -5.80 0.26
N GLN A 236 18.87 -6.74 0.53
CA GLN A 236 19.92 -6.58 1.54
C GLN A 236 21.00 -5.57 1.11
N LYS A 237 21.19 -5.40 -0.19
CA LYS A 237 22.15 -4.46 -0.79
C LYS A 237 21.47 -3.70 -1.94
N PRO A 238 20.46 -2.84 -1.64
CA PRO A 238 19.56 -2.29 -2.67
C PRO A 238 20.25 -1.33 -3.64
N ALA A 239 21.40 -0.76 -3.26
CA ALA A 239 22.21 0.09 -4.13
C ALA A 239 23.09 -0.72 -5.11
N ASN A 240 23.27 -2.02 -4.89
CA ASN A 240 24.07 -2.85 -5.78
C ASN A 240 23.30 -3.11 -7.08
N ARG A 241 23.87 -2.72 -8.21
CA ARG A 241 23.35 -3.08 -9.53
C ARG A 241 23.64 -4.56 -9.80
N LEU A 242 22.62 -5.40 -9.62
CA LEU A 242 22.63 -6.80 -10.03
C LEU A 242 22.21 -6.89 -11.49
N GLU A 243 23.20 -6.80 -12.38
CA GLU A 243 23.01 -6.89 -13.83
C GLU A 243 24.26 -7.49 -14.45
N THR A 244 24.09 -8.49 -15.30
CA THR A 244 25.17 -9.17 -16.01
C THR A 244 24.82 -9.32 -17.49
N LYS A 245 25.86 -9.35 -18.33
CA LYS A 245 25.73 -9.43 -19.78
C LYS A 245 26.81 -10.35 -20.35
N ALA A 246 26.43 -11.15 -21.35
CA ALA A 246 27.36 -11.84 -22.24
C ALA A 246 26.97 -11.54 -23.69
N GLU A 247 27.98 -11.41 -24.56
CA GLU A 247 27.82 -11.10 -25.97
C GLU A 247 28.62 -12.09 -26.83
N ALA A 248 28.00 -12.54 -27.92
CA ALA A 248 28.67 -13.23 -29.00
C ALA A 248 29.39 -12.20 -29.89
N ARG A 249 30.27 -12.69 -30.75
CA ARG A 249 30.97 -11.84 -31.74
C ARG A 249 29.99 -11.24 -32.74
N ASP A 250 29.03 -12.04 -33.19
CA ASP A 250 28.09 -11.68 -34.24
C ASP A 250 26.72 -11.35 -33.65
N PHE A 251 26.06 -10.35 -34.26
CA PHE A 251 24.73 -9.88 -33.90
C PHE A 251 24.49 -9.53 -32.41
N PRO A 252 25.42 -8.85 -31.69
CA PRO A 252 25.22 -8.49 -30.27
C PRO A 252 24.02 -7.57 -30.04
N GLN A 253 23.53 -6.88 -31.08
CA GLN A 253 22.30 -6.10 -31.04
C GLN A 253 21.03 -6.95 -30.89
N LEU A 254 21.06 -8.25 -31.23
CA LEU A 254 19.96 -9.19 -31.04
C LEU A 254 19.96 -9.70 -29.60
N GLN A 255 19.67 -8.79 -28.69
CA GLN A 255 19.74 -9.01 -27.25
C GLN A 255 18.46 -9.65 -26.70
N HIS A 256 18.62 -10.69 -25.89
CA HIS A 256 17.57 -11.22 -25.04
C HIS A 256 17.77 -10.73 -23.61
N TYR A 257 16.81 -9.95 -23.10
CA TYR A 257 16.84 -9.37 -21.76
C TYR A 257 15.80 -10.06 -20.86
N ARG A 258 16.18 -10.41 -19.63
CA ARG A 258 15.25 -11.02 -18.66
C ARG A 258 15.39 -10.42 -17.26
N TYR A 259 14.24 -10.22 -16.63
CA TYR A 259 14.08 -9.90 -15.21
C TYR A 259 12.90 -10.72 -14.67
N PRO A 260 13.01 -11.37 -13.49
CA PRO A 260 14.22 -11.51 -12.68
C PRO A 260 15.25 -12.46 -13.30
N GLY A 261 16.52 -12.31 -12.90
CA GLY A 261 17.66 -13.12 -13.37
C GLY A 261 17.99 -14.33 -12.50
N HIS A 262 17.39 -14.41 -11.31
CA HIS A 262 17.54 -15.44 -10.29
C HIS A 262 18.98 -15.65 -9.81
N PHE A 263 19.74 -14.56 -9.61
CA PHE A 263 21.09 -14.61 -9.08
C PHE A 263 21.27 -13.62 -7.92
N GLN A 264 22.08 -14.00 -6.93
CA GLN A 264 22.30 -13.18 -5.72
C GLN A 264 23.48 -12.21 -5.87
N ASP A 265 24.42 -12.52 -6.76
CA ASP A 265 25.60 -11.70 -7.06
C ASP A 265 26.03 -11.79 -8.53
N ASN A 266 26.77 -10.78 -9.00
CA ASN A 266 27.22 -10.69 -10.39
C ASN A 266 28.25 -11.76 -10.80
N GLY A 267 28.86 -12.48 -9.86
CA GLY A 267 29.68 -13.67 -10.14
C GLY A 267 28.82 -14.81 -10.66
N GLN A 268 27.78 -15.18 -9.90
CA GLN A 268 26.78 -16.16 -10.33
C GLN A 268 26.08 -15.73 -11.63
N GLY A 269 25.64 -14.47 -11.69
CA GLY A 269 24.96 -13.94 -12.88
C GLY A 269 25.80 -13.99 -14.15
N ARG A 270 27.15 -13.92 -14.06
CA ARG A 270 28.06 -14.06 -15.21
C ARG A 270 28.10 -15.49 -15.75
N ALA A 271 28.06 -16.49 -14.87
CA ALA A 271 27.99 -17.88 -15.30
C ALA A 271 26.68 -18.17 -16.06
N TYR A 272 25.55 -17.66 -15.57
CA TYR A 272 24.24 -17.86 -16.20
C TYR A 272 24.13 -17.22 -17.58
N VAL A 273 24.54 -15.95 -17.74
CA VAL A 273 24.50 -15.29 -19.07
C VAL A 273 25.41 -16.00 -20.07
N GLN A 274 26.57 -16.50 -19.63
CA GLN A 274 27.50 -17.22 -20.49
C GLN A 274 26.92 -18.56 -20.94
N ALA A 275 26.34 -19.33 -20.01
CA ALA A 275 25.71 -20.61 -20.31
C ALA A 275 24.50 -20.45 -21.25
N GLN A 276 23.63 -19.47 -21.00
CA GLN A 276 22.48 -19.19 -21.87
C GLN A 276 22.91 -18.72 -23.26
N LEU A 277 23.92 -17.84 -23.35
CA LEU A 277 24.44 -17.39 -24.64
C LEU A 277 24.98 -18.57 -25.44
N GLN A 278 25.81 -19.43 -24.82
CA GLN A 278 26.32 -20.64 -25.46
C GLN A 278 25.20 -21.58 -25.92
N GLY A 279 24.12 -21.70 -25.12
CA GLY A 279 22.96 -22.51 -25.47
C GLY A 279 22.21 -22.02 -26.70
N HIS A 280 22.16 -20.70 -26.94
CA HIS A 280 21.65 -20.14 -28.19
C HIS A 280 22.66 -20.29 -29.34
N GLN A 281 23.93 -20.02 -29.08
CA GLN A 281 24.97 -20.00 -30.11
C GLN A 281 25.26 -21.38 -30.69
N VAL A 282 25.05 -22.47 -29.93
CA VAL A 282 25.22 -23.85 -30.43
C VAL A 282 24.26 -24.21 -31.57
N GLN A 283 23.15 -23.48 -31.71
CA GLN A 283 22.21 -23.64 -32.81
C GLN A 283 22.55 -22.78 -34.04
N SER A 284 23.53 -21.89 -33.94
CA SER A 284 23.89 -20.98 -35.05
C SER A 284 24.54 -21.74 -36.21
N GLU A 285 25.35 -22.75 -35.89
CA GLU A 285 26.05 -23.61 -36.84
C GLU A 285 25.82 -25.08 -36.44
N CYS A 286 24.93 -25.75 -37.17
CA CYS A 286 24.55 -27.14 -36.95
C CYS A 286 24.71 -27.95 -38.23
N TYR A 287 25.02 -29.23 -38.09
CA TYR A 287 25.20 -30.13 -39.22
C TYR A 287 24.34 -31.37 -39.03
N GLU A 288 23.75 -31.86 -40.10
CA GLU A 288 23.03 -33.13 -40.12
C GLU A 288 23.76 -34.09 -41.06
N LEU A 289 23.87 -35.36 -40.66
CA LEU A 289 24.58 -36.37 -41.45
C LEU A 289 23.83 -37.69 -41.47
N GLU A 290 24.02 -38.44 -42.56
CA GLU A 290 23.62 -39.84 -42.64
C GLU A 290 24.86 -40.74 -42.79
N SER A 291 24.86 -41.86 -42.07
CA SER A 291 25.98 -42.81 -42.02
C SER A 291 25.50 -44.25 -41.84
N ASP A 292 26.37 -45.20 -42.19
CA ASP A 292 26.25 -46.63 -41.91
C ASP A 292 27.17 -47.09 -40.75
N CYS A 293 27.86 -46.15 -40.09
CA CYS A 293 28.77 -46.41 -38.98
C CYS A 293 28.02 -46.75 -37.69
N LEU A 294 28.13 -48.01 -37.24
CA LEU A 294 27.49 -48.52 -36.01
C LEU A 294 28.03 -47.85 -34.74
N ARG A 295 29.26 -47.31 -34.82
CA ARG A 295 30.03 -46.75 -33.71
C ARG A 295 29.60 -45.34 -33.30
N LEU A 296 28.86 -44.62 -34.15
CA LEU A 296 28.34 -43.27 -33.85
C LEU A 296 27.31 -43.32 -32.72
N ALA A 297 27.63 -42.72 -31.57
CA ALA A 297 26.78 -42.69 -30.38
C ALA A 297 26.51 -41.26 -29.90
N LEU A 298 25.47 -41.08 -29.10
CA LEU A 298 25.17 -39.77 -28.51
C LEU A 298 26.35 -39.31 -27.66
N GLY A 299 26.77 -38.05 -27.82
CA GLY A 299 27.88 -37.50 -27.06
C GLY A 299 29.24 -38.09 -27.43
N CYS A 300 29.39 -38.75 -28.59
CA CYS A 300 30.71 -39.15 -29.08
C CYS A 300 31.36 -38.06 -29.95
N ARG A 301 32.70 -38.01 -29.95
CA ARG A 301 33.51 -37.16 -30.83
C ARG A 301 34.10 -37.96 -32.00
N PHE A 302 33.98 -37.46 -33.22
CA PHE A 302 34.59 -38.07 -34.40
C PHE A 302 35.09 -37.00 -35.38
N GLY A 303 36.10 -37.33 -36.18
CA GLY A 303 36.63 -36.46 -37.23
C GLY A 303 36.07 -36.82 -38.59
N LEU A 304 35.43 -35.88 -39.29
CA LEU A 304 35.06 -36.05 -40.69
C LEU A 304 36.31 -35.92 -41.57
N LYS A 305 36.51 -36.86 -42.50
CA LYS A 305 37.65 -36.87 -43.42
C LYS A 305 37.19 -36.94 -44.87
N GLN A 306 38.02 -36.45 -45.79
CA GLN A 306 37.83 -36.59 -47.24
C GLN A 306 36.50 -36.02 -47.77
N HIS A 307 35.88 -35.07 -47.08
CA HIS A 307 34.80 -34.26 -47.61
C HIS A 307 35.37 -33.25 -48.64
N GLY A 308 34.66 -33.04 -49.75
CA GLY A 308 35.13 -32.17 -50.84
C GLY A 308 35.35 -30.71 -50.43
N THR A 309 34.55 -30.22 -49.48
CA THR A 309 34.73 -28.92 -48.82
C THR A 309 35.71 -29.04 -47.64
N GLN A 310 36.88 -28.40 -47.74
CA GLN A 310 37.95 -28.52 -46.74
C GLN A 310 37.53 -28.12 -45.33
N GLY A 311 36.73 -27.05 -45.17
CA GLY A 311 36.28 -26.57 -43.86
C GLY A 311 35.40 -27.55 -43.07
N PHE A 312 34.83 -28.57 -43.72
CA PHE A 312 34.04 -29.59 -43.03
C PHE A 312 34.90 -30.77 -42.52
N ASN A 313 36.18 -30.84 -42.89
CA ASN A 313 37.07 -31.91 -42.43
C ASN A 313 37.64 -31.58 -41.04
N GLN A 314 36.79 -31.67 -40.01
CA GLN A 314 37.12 -31.33 -38.62
C GLN A 314 36.48 -32.31 -37.62
N GLU A 315 36.74 -32.11 -36.33
CA GLU A 315 36.13 -32.89 -35.25
C GLU A 315 34.72 -32.36 -34.92
N TYR A 316 33.76 -33.28 -34.77
CA TYR A 316 32.37 -33.02 -34.46
C TYR A 316 31.92 -33.80 -33.22
N VAL A 317 30.95 -33.25 -32.50
CA VAL A 317 30.24 -33.88 -31.38
C VAL A 317 28.82 -34.24 -31.83
N VAL A 318 28.39 -35.48 -31.58
CA VAL A 318 27.01 -35.93 -31.84
C VAL A 318 26.08 -35.42 -30.75
N THR A 319 25.18 -34.49 -31.09
CA THR A 319 24.24 -33.86 -30.15
C THR A 319 22.85 -34.47 -30.18
N ALA A 320 22.47 -35.10 -31.29
CA ALA A 320 21.30 -35.96 -31.41
C ALA A 320 21.53 -37.04 -32.46
N LEU A 321 20.86 -38.18 -32.33
CA LEU A 321 20.84 -39.20 -33.36
C LEU A 321 19.54 -40.02 -33.37
N THR A 322 19.20 -40.51 -34.57
CA THR A 322 18.24 -41.58 -34.81
C THR A 322 18.97 -42.74 -35.47
N VAL A 323 18.83 -43.94 -34.91
CA VAL A 323 19.42 -45.17 -35.43
C VAL A 323 18.30 -46.14 -35.76
N GLU A 324 18.31 -46.64 -36.98
CA GLU A 324 17.36 -47.63 -37.45
C GLU A 324 18.08 -48.87 -37.94
N GLY A 325 17.61 -50.04 -37.50
CA GLY A 325 18.09 -51.32 -37.99
C GLY A 325 16.91 -52.23 -38.35
N LYS A 326 17.04 -52.97 -39.45
CA LYS A 326 16.12 -54.08 -39.78
C LYS A 326 16.91 -55.31 -40.20
N GLN A 327 16.44 -56.48 -39.78
CA GLN A 327 16.98 -57.79 -40.17
C GLN A 327 15.84 -58.81 -40.38
N PRO A 328 14.97 -58.61 -41.40
CA PRO A 328 13.76 -59.42 -41.58
C PRO A 328 14.05 -60.91 -41.79
N GLN A 329 15.28 -61.29 -42.18
CA GLN A 329 15.68 -62.68 -42.37
C GLN A 329 15.55 -63.55 -41.10
N VAL A 330 15.50 -62.94 -39.91
CA VAL A 330 15.28 -63.67 -38.65
C VAL A 330 13.90 -64.31 -38.54
N LEU A 331 12.95 -63.92 -39.40
CA LEU A 331 11.60 -64.48 -39.49
C LEU A 331 11.54 -65.78 -40.32
N GLU A 332 12.65 -66.21 -40.93
CA GLU A 332 12.77 -67.43 -41.74
C GLU A 332 11.66 -67.52 -42.82
N GLU A 333 10.73 -68.46 -42.70
CA GLU A 333 9.60 -68.64 -43.64
C GLU A 333 8.69 -67.41 -43.76
N GLY A 334 8.74 -66.49 -42.79
CA GLY A 334 8.02 -65.22 -42.79
C GLY A 334 8.84 -64.01 -43.21
N ALA A 335 10.08 -64.18 -43.66
CA ALA A 335 10.95 -63.09 -44.08
C ALA A 335 10.49 -62.46 -45.41
N SER A 336 10.63 -61.14 -45.54
CA SER A 336 10.56 -60.46 -46.84
C SER A 336 11.84 -60.70 -47.65
N GLU A 337 11.80 -60.43 -48.97
CA GLU A 337 13.00 -60.47 -49.82
C GLU A 337 14.01 -59.33 -49.52
N GLU A 338 13.68 -58.44 -48.56
CA GLU A 338 14.57 -57.34 -48.15
C GLU A 338 15.74 -57.85 -47.30
N GLY A 339 16.96 -57.37 -47.59
CA GLY A 339 18.15 -57.67 -46.78
C GLY A 339 18.22 -56.88 -45.47
N SER A 340 19.20 -57.20 -44.63
CA SER A 340 19.50 -56.40 -43.43
C SER A 340 19.94 -54.99 -43.79
N ARG A 341 19.37 -53.99 -43.11
CA ARG A 341 19.72 -52.57 -43.28
C ARG A 341 20.02 -51.91 -41.95
N PHE A 342 20.92 -50.94 -41.98
CA PHE A 342 21.28 -50.12 -40.83
C PHE A 342 21.52 -48.69 -41.32
N ALA A 343 20.98 -47.71 -40.61
CA ALA A 343 21.17 -46.30 -40.90
C ALA A 343 21.25 -45.49 -39.61
N VAL A 344 22.17 -44.51 -39.60
CA VAL A 344 22.29 -43.49 -38.56
C VAL A 344 22.04 -42.14 -39.20
N GLN A 345 21.08 -41.41 -38.65
CA GLN A 345 20.90 -39.98 -38.89
C GLN A 345 21.36 -39.26 -37.63
N ALA A 346 22.28 -38.30 -37.75
CA ALA A 346 22.83 -37.60 -36.60
C ALA A 346 22.86 -36.09 -36.82
N ARG A 347 22.58 -35.34 -35.76
CA ARG A 347 22.89 -33.92 -35.65
C ARG A 347 24.19 -33.75 -34.90
N VAL A 348 25.06 -32.91 -35.43
CA VAL A 348 26.40 -32.70 -34.91
C VAL A 348 26.76 -31.21 -34.88
N ILE A 349 27.66 -30.85 -33.98
CA ILE A 349 28.25 -29.52 -33.87
C ILE A 349 29.78 -29.63 -33.94
N PRO A 350 30.51 -28.61 -34.39
CA PRO A 350 31.97 -28.60 -34.29
C PRO A 350 32.42 -28.81 -32.83
N ALA A 351 33.43 -29.63 -32.61
CA ALA A 351 33.89 -29.95 -31.25
C ALA A 351 34.50 -28.74 -30.50
N SER A 352 34.87 -27.69 -31.22
CA SER A 352 35.31 -26.40 -30.68
C SER A 352 34.19 -25.62 -29.99
N GLU A 353 32.94 -25.83 -30.39
CA GLU A 353 31.77 -25.15 -29.82
C GLU A 353 31.33 -25.83 -28.53
N ASN A 354 31.33 -25.10 -27.42
CA ASN A 354 30.92 -25.64 -26.12
C ASN A 354 29.41 -25.85 -26.10
N TYR A 355 28.97 -27.10 -25.94
CA TYR A 355 27.55 -27.39 -25.80
C TYR A 355 27.02 -26.88 -24.46
N ARG A 356 25.89 -26.18 -24.52
CA ARG A 356 25.03 -25.86 -23.39
C ARG A 356 23.58 -26.12 -23.80
N PRO A 357 22.73 -26.59 -22.89
CA PRO A 357 21.33 -26.73 -23.20
C PRO A 357 20.66 -25.35 -23.27
N GLU A 358 19.62 -25.23 -24.09
CA GLU A 358 18.70 -24.10 -24.00
C GLU A 358 17.75 -24.27 -22.81
N LEU A 359 17.21 -23.15 -22.32
CA LEU A 359 16.19 -23.14 -21.27
C LEU A 359 14.83 -23.53 -21.86
N GLN A 360 14.60 -24.83 -22.03
CA GLN A 360 13.36 -25.38 -22.58
C GLN A 360 12.28 -25.54 -21.51
N HIS A 361 12.67 -25.79 -20.25
CA HIS A 361 11.74 -26.03 -19.16
C HIS A 361 11.46 -24.73 -18.39
N PRO A 362 10.27 -24.11 -18.54
CA PRO A 362 9.97 -22.86 -17.85
C PRO A 362 9.82 -23.08 -16.35
N ARG A 363 10.19 -22.07 -15.56
CA ARG A 363 9.92 -22.06 -14.12
C ARG A 363 8.42 -22.16 -13.83
N PRO A 364 7.99 -22.97 -12.84
CA PRO A 364 6.60 -23.00 -12.43
C PRO A 364 6.20 -21.63 -11.88
N ARG A 365 4.91 -21.30 -12.01
CA ARG A 365 4.35 -20.04 -11.50
C ARG A 365 3.14 -20.28 -10.62
N ILE A 366 3.00 -19.44 -9.59
CA ILE A 366 1.80 -19.33 -8.75
C ILE A 366 1.06 -18.07 -9.17
N SER A 367 -0.09 -18.26 -9.83
CA SER A 367 -0.89 -17.16 -10.40
C SER A 367 -1.64 -16.29 -9.39
N GLY A 368 -1.51 -16.55 -8.09
CA GLY A 368 -2.26 -15.84 -7.05
C GLY A 368 -1.56 -15.85 -5.71
N VAL A 369 -2.34 -15.66 -4.65
CA VAL A 369 -1.85 -15.72 -3.27
C VAL A 369 -2.22 -17.06 -2.64
N GLN A 370 -1.47 -17.47 -1.64
CA GLN A 370 -1.77 -18.62 -0.80
C GLN A 370 -1.82 -18.19 0.67
N THR A 371 -2.38 -19.01 1.54
CA THR A 371 -2.22 -18.82 2.98
C THR A 371 -1.22 -19.81 3.54
N ALA A 372 -0.56 -19.43 4.63
CA ALA A 372 0.41 -20.24 5.33
C ALA A 372 0.36 -19.92 6.84
N PHE A 373 0.85 -20.84 7.66
CA PHE A 373 0.98 -20.59 9.10
C PHE A 373 2.40 -20.14 9.42
N VAL A 374 2.52 -19.12 10.27
CA VAL A 374 3.82 -18.65 10.77
C VAL A 374 4.44 -19.73 11.67
N THR A 375 5.72 -20.02 11.47
CA THR A 375 6.48 -21.03 12.21
C THR A 375 7.72 -20.44 12.88
N GLY A 376 8.29 -21.19 13.81
CA GLY A 376 9.53 -20.84 14.49
C GLY A 376 9.91 -21.88 15.56
N PRO A 377 10.97 -21.62 16.33
CA PRO A 377 11.47 -22.54 17.33
C PRO A 377 10.43 -22.83 18.41
N LYS A 378 10.49 -24.05 18.97
CA LYS A 378 9.61 -24.46 20.06
C LYS A 378 9.82 -23.56 21.29
N GLY A 379 8.72 -22.99 21.80
CA GLY A 379 8.72 -22.16 23.01
C GLY A 379 8.79 -20.66 22.75
N GLU A 380 9.04 -20.24 21.50
CA GLU A 380 8.97 -18.85 21.08
C GLU A 380 7.53 -18.47 20.67
N GLU A 381 7.15 -17.21 20.87
CA GLU A 381 5.90 -16.64 20.32
C GLU A 381 6.17 -15.81 19.05
N ILE A 382 7.36 -15.22 18.94
CA ILE A 382 7.76 -14.31 17.86
C ILE A 382 9.15 -14.75 17.36
N TYR A 383 9.24 -15.14 16.10
CA TYR A 383 10.51 -15.50 15.47
C TYR A 383 10.73 -14.65 14.22
N THR A 384 11.66 -13.70 14.33
CA THR A 384 11.97 -12.72 13.29
C THR A 384 13.47 -12.47 13.20
N ASP A 385 13.92 -11.99 12.04
CA ASP A 385 15.29 -11.52 11.84
C ASP A 385 15.41 -9.98 11.87
N GLN A 386 16.61 -9.47 11.61
CA GLN A 386 16.93 -8.03 11.59
C GLN A 386 16.13 -7.20 10.56
N TYR A 387 15.47 -7.84 9.59
CA TYR A 387 14.67 -7.19 8.56
C TYR A 387 13.16 -7.30 8.83
N GLY A 388 12.75 -7.86 9.97
CA GLY A 388 11.33 -8.10 10.26
C GLY A 388 10.73 -9.23 9.43
N ARG A 389 11.55 -10.17 8.93
CA ARG A 389 11.10 -11.33 8.17
C ARG A 389 10.62 -12.44 9.11
N ILE A 390 9.70 -13.27 8.65
CA ILE A 390 9.20 -14.45 9.38
C ILE A 390 9.41 -15.72 8.58
N LYS A 391 9.22 -16.87 9.21
CA LYS A 391 9.14 -18.18 8.54
C LYS A 391 7.72 -18.70 8.57
N VAL A 392 7.36 -19.50 7.58
CA VAL A 392 6.01 -20.05 7.43
C VAL A 392 6.07 -21.52 7.01
N GLN A 393 4.96 -22.23 7.18
CA GLN A 393 4.72 -23.50 6.50
C GLN A 393 3.47 -23.39 5.63
N PHE A 394 3.64 -23.70 4.34
CA PHE A 394 2.55 -23.80 3.39
C PHE A 394 1.73 -25.06 3.61
N HIS A 395 0.44 -25.02 3.24
CA HIS A 395 -0.47 -26.17 3.45
C HIS A 395 -0.11 -27.42 2.62
N TRP A 396 0.54 -27.22 1.48
CA TRP A 396 0.99 -28.31 0.60
C TRP A 396 2.36 -28.87 0.99
N ASP A 397 3.08 -28.22 1.92
CA ASP A 397 4.35 -28.73 2.42
C ASP A 397 4.10 -29.88 3.41
N ARG A 398 4.34 -31.10 2.93
CA ARG A 398 4.16 -32.35 3.67
C ARG A 398 5.39 -32.76 4.48
N GLU A 399 6.56 -32.20 4.18
CA GLU A 399 7.83 -32.56 4.82
C GLU A 399 8.16 -31.63 6.00
N GLY A 400 7.65 -30.39 5.97
CA GLY A 400 7.79 -29.42 7.05
C GLY A 400 7.18 -29.88 8.38
N LYS A 401 7.89 -29.57 9.47
CA LYS A 401 7.55 -29.98 10.84
C LYS A 401 6.91 -28.88 11.69
N ARG A 402 6.56 -27.75 11.06
CA ARG A 402 6.09 -26.50 11.68
C ARG A 402 7.09 -25.89 12.65
N ASP A 403 8.36 -25.94 12.28
CA ASP A 403 9.49 -25.39 13.03
C ASP A 403 10.22 -24.30 12.23
N GLU A 404 11.35 -23.82 12.76
CA GLU A 404 12.22 -22.83 12.13
C GLU A 404 12.84 -23.28 10.81
N ASN A 405 12.68 -24.54 10.39
CA ASN A 405 13.25 -25.08 9.14
C ASN A 405 12.19 -25.24 8.04
N SER A 406 10.95 -24.79 8.27
CA SER A 406 9.84 -25.00 7.32
C SER A 406 9.94 -24.15 6.04
N SER A 407 10.56 -22.96 6.10
CA SER A 407 10.77 -22.09 4.94
C SER A 407 12.01 -21.21 5.08
N CYS A 408 12.36 -20.53 3.99
CA CYS A 408 13.27 -19.38 4.05
C CYS A 408 12.64 -18.22 4.84
N TRP A 409 13.39 -17.13 4.98
CA TRP A 409 12.89 -15.90 5.58
C TRP A 409 12.05 -15.08 4.60
N LEU A 410 10.74 -14.97 4.88
CA LEU A 410 9.79 -14.19 4.09
C LEU A 410 9.70 -12.76 4.61
N ARG A 411 9.84 -11.79 3.72
CA ARG A 411 9.54 -10.38 4.03
C ARG A 411 8.05 -10.21 4.32
N VAL A 412 7.74 -9.34 5.27
CA VAL A 412 6.36 -9.00 5.66
C VAL A 412 6.05 -7.59 5.21
N SER A 413 5.03 -7.45 4.36
CA SER A 413 4.46 -6.16 3.97
C SER A 413 3.99 -5.39 5.21
N GLN A 414 4.36 -4.13 5.29
CA GLN A 414 3.96 -3.23 6.37
C GLN A 414 3.00 -2.18 5.83
N ALA A 415 2.10 -1.67 6.69
CA ALA A 415 1.18 -0.59 6.30
C ALA A 415 1.92 0.69 5.87
N TRP A 416 3.10 0.95 6.44
CA TRP A 416 3.95 2.08 6.09
C TRP A 416 5.41 1.79 6.45
N ALA A 417 6.36 1.95 5.52
CA ALA A 417 7.78 1.64 5.77
C ALA A 417 8.70 2.74 5.21
N GLY A 418 9.48 3.36 6.08
CA GLY A 418 10.51 4.34 5.76
C GLY A 418 11.86 4.01 6.43
N ASN A 419 12.87 4.84 6.18
CA ASN A 419 14.22 4.64 6.73
C ASN A 419 14.25 4.88 8.25
N GLN A 420 14.08 3.81 9.04
CA GLN A 420 13.98 3.82 10.51
C GLN A 420 12.71 4.50 11.07
N TRP A 421 11.63 4.51 10.30
CA TRP A 421 10.32 5.01 10.73
C TRP A 421 9.20 4.31 9.95
N GLY A 422 7.98 4.26 10.49
CA GLY A 422 6.84 3.60 9.84
C GLY A 422 5.99 2.79 10.83
N ALA A 423 5.11 1.96 10.30
CA ALA A 423 4.31 1.00 11.06
C ALA A 423 4.98 -0.37 11.02
N GLN A 424 5.03 -1.07 12.15
CA GLN A 424 5.55 -2.44 12.20
C GLN A 424 4.62 -3.33 13.03
N SER A 425 4.14 -4.41 12.41
CA SER A 425 3.34 -5.43 13.08
C SER A 425 3.79 -6.80 12.58
N LEU A 426 4.52 -7.53 13.42
CA LEU A 426 5.08 -8.83 13.08
C LEU A 426 4.05 -9.94 13.33
N PRO A 427 3.72 -10.75 12.32
CA PRO A 427 2.94 -11.96 12.53
C PRO A 427 3.67 -12.90 13.51
N ARG A 428 2.91 -13.47 14.44
CA ARG A 428 3.39 -14.37 15.49
C ARG A 428 3.25 -15.83 15.09
N ILE A 429 4.04 -16.71 15.70
CA ILE A 429 3.98 -18.15 15.46
C ILE A 429 2.54 -18.66 15.67
N GLY A 430 2.05 -19.45 14.72
CA GLY A 430 0.69 -19.98 14.70
C GLY A 430 -0.37 -19.08 14.06
N GLN A 431 -0.06 -17.81 13.74
CA GLN A 431 -0.97 -16.96 12.98
C GLN A 431 -1.02 -17.37 11.51
N GLU A 432 -2.17 -17.12 10.86
CA GLU A 432 -2.33 -17.35 9.43
C GLU A 432 -2.02 -16.06 8.66
N VAL A 433 -1.17 -16.20 7.65
CA VAL A 433 -0.72 -15.10 6.79
C VAL A 433 -1.04 -15.38 5.33
N ILE A 434 -1.23 -14.31 4.57
CA ILE A 434 -1.35 -14.34 3.11
C ILE A 434 0.05 -14.18 2.52
N VAL A 435 0.44 -15.12 1.67
CA VAL A 435 1.73 -15.14 0.97
C VAL A 435 1.49 -14.92 -0.52
N SER A 436 2.06 -13.84 -1.05
CA SER A 436 2.21 -13.57 -2.46
C SER A 436 3.57 -14.05 -2.96
N PHE A 437 3.72 -14.21 -4.27
CA PHE A 437 4.96 -14.67 -4.91
C PHE A 437 5.42 -13.63 -5.93
N LEU A 438 6.62 -13.06 -5.75
CA LEU A 438 7.12 -12.01 -6.64
C LEU A 438 7.27 -12.56 -8.07
N ASN A 439 6.67 -11.90 -9.05
CA ASN A 439 6.56 -12.37 -10.44
C ASN A 439 5.89 -13.76 -10.60
N GLY A 440 5.16 -14.20 -9.58
CA GLY A 440 4.59 -15.54 -9.49
C GLY A 440 5.61 -16.64 -9.22
N ASP A 441 6.86 -16.31 -8.89
CA ASP A 441 7.94 -17.29 -8.67
C ASP A 441 7.80 -17.97 -7.28
N PRO A 442 7.63 -19.30 -7.22
CA PRO A 442 7.58 -20.05 -5.96
C PRO A 442 8.81 -19.85 -5.07
N ASP A 443 9.97 -19.54 -5.64
CA ASP A 443 11.21 -19.31 -4.91
C ASP A 443 11.26 -17.92 -4.24
N SER A 444 10.32 -17.03 -4.56
CA SER A 444 10.30 -15.63 -4.10
C SER A 444 9.03 -15.25 -3.31
N PRO A 445 8.75 -15.91 -2.17
CA PRO A 445 7.56 -15.63 -1.36
C PRO A 445 7.67 -14.32 -0.54
N LEU A 446 6.55 -13.62 -0.40
CA LEU A 446 6.38 -12.37 0.33
C LEU A 446 5.05 -12.39 1.10
N VAL A 447 5.07 -12.14 2.40
CA VAL A 447 3.83 -12.01 3.18
C VAL A 447 3.19 -10.65 2.90
N THR A 448 1.92 -10.65 2.48
CA THR A 448 1.19 -9.43 2.09
C THR A 448 -0.01 -9.11 2.98
N GLY A 449 -0.35 -9.98 3.93
CA GLY A 449 -1.42 -9.74 4.89
C GLY A 449 -1.55 -10.84 5.92
N SER A 450 -2.51 -10.67 6.83
CA SER A 450 -2.83 -11.64 7.89
C SER A 450 -4.34 -11.89 7.94
N LEU A 451 -4.72 -13.08 8.38
CA LEU A 451 -6.12 -13.50 8.46
C LEU A 451 -6.46 -13.99 9.86
N TYR A 452 -7.72 -13.74 10.27
CA TYR A 452 -8.34 -14.44 11.39
C TYR A 452 -8.94 -15.76 10.89
N ASN A 453 -8.99 -16.77 11.75
CA ASN A 453 -9.60 -18.07 11.47
C ASN A 453 -10.25 -18.64 12.75
N ALA A 454 -10.73 -19.88 12.70
CA ALA A 454 -11.43 -20.49 13.83
C ALA A 454 -10.54 -20.66 15.09
N ALA A 455 -9.22 -20.83 14.91
CA ALA A 455 -8.26 -20.93 16.00
C ALA A 455 -7.76 -19.56 16.48
N THR A 456 -7.64 -18.60 15.57
CA THR A 456 -7.24 -17.22 15.84
C THR A 456 -8.41 -16.30 15.51
N GLN A 457 -9.34 -16.15 16.48
CA GLN A 457 -10.57 -15.38 16.31
C GLN A 457 -10.35 -13.87 16.36
N GLN A 458 -11.32 -13.10 15.87
CA GLN A 458 -11.29 -11.65 15.88
C GLN A 458 -11.25 -11.10 17.33
N PRO A 459 -10.69 -9.89 17.57
CA PRO A 459 -10.53 -9.33 18.91
C PRO A 459 -11.83 -9.09 19.68
N TYR A 460 -12.94 -8.96 18.96
CA TYR A 460 -14.29 -8.80 19.48
C TYR A 460 -15.26 -9.69 18.73
N ASN A 461 -16.30 -10.18 19.42
CA ASN A 461 -17.33 -11.02 18.82
C ASN A 461 -18.03 -10.27 17.67
N LEU A 462 -17.99 -10.85 16.48
CA LEU A 462 -18.73 -10.41 15.30
C LEU A 462 -19.91 -11.37 15.05
N PRO A 463 -21.04 -10.85 14.51
CA PRO A 463 -21.26 -9.50 13.99
C PRO A 463 -21.70 -8.46 15.05
N ALA A 464 -21.79 -8.82 16.33
CA ALA A 464 -22.33 -7.96 17.38
C ALA A 464 -21.60 -6.61 17.51
N ASN A 465 -20.28 -6.59 17.34
CA ASN A 465 -19.44 -5.39 17.47
C ASN A 465 -18.95 -4.85 16.11
N LYS A 466 -19.80 -4.91 15.07
CA LYS A 466 -19.44 -4.53 13.69
C LYS A 466 -19.05 -3.06 13.47
N THR A 467 -19.37 -2.17 14.43
CA THR A 467 -19.06 -0.73 14.40
C THR A 467 -17.73 -0.39 15.08
N ARG A 468 -16.95 -1.40 15.51
CA ARG A 468 -15.67 -1.19 16.18
C ARG A 468 -14.49 -1.34 15.22
N THR A 469 -13.60 -0.36 15.27
CA THR A 469 -12.25 -0.45 14.72
C THR A 469 -11.26 -0.57 15.88
N THR A 470 -10.36 -1.54 15.85
CA THR A 470 -9.42 -1.77 16.97
C THR A 470 -8.01 -2.12 16.50
N PHE A 471 -7.03 -1.57 17.21
CA PHE A 471 -5.63 -1.99 17.20
C PHE A 471 -5.32 -2.54 18.59
N LYS A 472 -5.42 -3.87 18.73
CA LYS A 472 -5.25 -4.57 20.00
C LYS A 472 -4.03 -5.48 19.93
N SER A 473 -3.08 -5.26 20.83
CA SER A 473 -1.88 -6.10 20.98
C SER A 473 -2.07 -7.16 22.07
N GLN A 474 -1.05 -7.99 22.29
CA GLN A 474 -0.99 -8.94 23.39
C GLN A 474 0.41 -8.92 23.99
N SER A 475 0.51 -8.87 25.31
CA SER A 475 1.79 -9.00 26.02
C SER A 475 2.50 -10.30 25.61
N SER A 476 3.80 -10.21 25.36
CA SER A 476 4.64 -11.31 24.90
C SER A 476 5.92 -11.35 25.74
N PRO A 477 6.42 -12.54 26.14
CA PRO A 477 5.78 -13.86 26.01
C PRO A 477 4.73 -14.12 27.11
N GLY A 478 3.91 -15.16 26.93
CA GLY A 478 3.09 -15.80 27.97
C GLY A 478 1.61 -15.41 27.98
N ALA A 479 1.20 -14.43 27.18
CA ALA A 479 -0.09 -13.75 27.26
C ALA A 479 -0.43 -13.23 28.70
N GLY A 480 -1.51 -12.47 28.86
CA GLY A 480 -1.93 -11.96 30.18
C GLY A 480 -2.14 -10.45 30.30
N GLY A 481 -1.94 -9.71 29.20
CA GLY A 481 -2.19 -8.27 29.11
C GLY A 481 -2.29 -7.80 27.67
N TYR A 482 -2.73 -6.56 27.46
CA TYR A 482 -2.84 -5.96 26.12
C TYR A 482 -2.77 -4.44 26.14
N ASN A 483 -2.24 -3.86 25.07
CA ASN A 483 -2.43 -2.45 24.75
C ASN A 483 -3.49 -2.33 23.65
N GLU A 484 -4.35 -1.32 23.72
CA GLU A 484 -5.43 -1.14 22.75
C GLU A 484 -5.70 0.32 22.42
N LEU A 485 -5.89 0.58 21.12
CA LEU A 485 -6.59 1.75 20.60
C LEU A 485 -7.87 1.25 19.92
N ARG A 486 -9.03 1.70 20.41
CA ARG A 486 -10.34 1.30 19.88
C ARG A 486 -11.21 2.50 19.60
N ILE A 487 -11.85 2.49 18.44
CA ILE A 487 -12.80 3.48 17.97
C ILE A 487 -14.15 2.76 17.83
N GLU A 488 -15.17 3.22 18.54
CA GLU A 488 -16.55 2.77 18.45
C GLU A 488 -17.37 3.85 17.73
N ASP A 489 -17.97 3.48 16.60
CA ASP A 489 -18.76 4.37 15.74
C ASP A 489 -20.27 4.13 15.89
N LYS A 490 -20.70 3.40 16.93
CA LYS A 490 -22.12 3.21 17.23
C LYS A 490 -22.76 4.55 17.63
N LYS A 491 -23.64 5.07 16.77
CA LYS A 491 -24.36 6.33 16.97
C LYS A 491 -24.97 6.47 18.38
N GLY A 492 -24.67 7.57 19.06
CA GLY A 492 -25.13 7.88 20.43
C GLY A 492 -24.39 7.09 21.52
N SER A 493 -23.33 6.38 21.17
CA SER A 493 -22.48 5.61 22.08
C SER A 493 -21.04 5.55 21.55
N GLU A 494 -20.64 6.56 20.80
CA GLU A 494 -19.31 6.68 20.20
C GLU A 494 -18.24 6.76 21.29
N GLN A 495 -17.10 6.12 21.04
CA GLN A 495 -16.03 6.08 22.03
C GLN A 495 -14.65 5.95 21.39
N LEU A 496 -13.71 6.78 21.85
CA LEU A 496 -12.29 6.51 21.73
C LEU A 496 -11.79 5.87 23.04
N PHE A 497 -11.28 4.65 22.96
CA PHE A 497 -10.73 3.92 24.11
C PHE A 497 -9.23 3.67 23.90
N ILE A 498 -8.44 4.12 24.89
CA ILE A 498 -6.98 3.94 24.93
C ILE A 498 -6.64 3.18 26.21
N HIS A 499 -6.01 2.02 26.06
CA HIS A 499 -5.58 1.17 27.17
C HIS A 499 -4.08 0.89 27.08
N GLY A 500 -3.36 1.23 28.14
CA GLY A 500 -1.99 0.79 28.36
C GLY A 500 -1.94 -0.28 29.44
N GLN A 501 -1.36 -1.44 29.13
CA GLN A 501 -1.21 -2.54 30.10
C GLN A 501 -0.32 -2.17 31.28
N LYS A 502 0.65 -1.27 31.07
CA LYS A 502 1.64 -0.85 32.06
C LYS A 502 1.76 0.68 32.08
N ASP A 503 2.68 1.23 31.30
CA ASP A 503 2.97 2.67 31.28
C ASP A 503 2.32 3.31 30.04
N VAL A 504 1.79 4.52 30.20
CA VAL A 504 1.30 5.37 29.09
C VAL A 504 2.04 6.70 29.14
N ASP A 505 3.02 6.85 28.25
CA ASP A 505 3.81 8.07 28.12
C ASP A 505 3.28 8.95 26.98
N LEU A 506 2.92 10.19 27.29
CA LEU A 506 2.54 11.20 26.30
C LEU A 506 3.59 12.32 26.30
N TYR A 507 4.39 12.38 25.24
CA TYR A 507 5.46 13.37 25.07
C TYR A 507 5.13 14.37 23.97
N VAL A 508 4.80 15.61 24.34
CA VAL A 508 4.44 16.69 23.42
C VAL A 508 5.53 17.75 23.44
N LYS A 509 6.14 18.04 22.29
CA LYS A 509 7.28 18.98 22.19
C LYS A 509 6.88 20.45 22.16
N ASN A 510 5.62 20.75 21.85
CA ASN A 510 5.09 22.10 21.80
C ASN A 510 3.82 22.18 22.68
N ASP A 511 2.65 22.34 22.08
CA ASP A 511 1.41 22.55 22.81
C ASP A 511 0.53 21.30 22.84
N ARG A 512 -0.02 20.98 24.02
CA ARG A 512 -1.15 20.04 24.17
C ARG A 512 -2.41 20.86 24.44
N MET A 513 -3.39 20.74 23.56
CA MET A 513 -4.73 21.32 23.74
C MET A 513 -5.75 20.22 24.01
N GLU A 514 -6.70 20.46 24.89
CA GLU A 514 -7.75 19.51 25.25
C GLU A 514 -9.06 20.28 25.49
N SER A 515 -10.09 20.02 24.68
CA SER A 515 -11.45 20.54 24.87
C SER A 515 -12.36 19.38 25.25
N ILE A 516 -13.18 19.58 26.28
CA ILE A 516 -14.12 18.59 26.78
C ILE A 516 -15.44 19.32 27.04
N ASP A 517 -16.42 19.08 26.17
CA ASP A 517 -17.67 19.84 26.15
C ASP A 517 -18.64 19.41 27.26
N HIS A 518 -18.41 18.25 27.84
CA HIS A 518 -19.16 17.73 28.98
C HIS A 518 -18.25 17.50 30.19
N ASP A 519 -18.05 16.26 30.62
CA ASP A 519 -17.33 15.96 31.86
C ASP A 519 -15.93 15.39 31.62
N ARG A 520 -14.95 15.86 32.41
CA ARG A 520 -13.65 15.21 32.57
C ARG A 520 -13.56 14.48 33.91
N HIS A 521 -13.38 13.16 33.87
CA HIS A 521 -13.07 12.36 35.05
C HIS A 521 -11.60 11.91 35.02
N ARG A 522 -10.86 12.14 36.12
CA ARG A 522 -9.49 11.65 36.32
C ARG A 522 -9.40 10.92 37.66
N ILE A 523 -8.99 9.66 37.61
CA ILE A 523 -8.74 8.83 38.81
C ILE A 523 -7.27 8.47 38.82
N VAL A 524 -6.58 8.74 39.93
CA VAL A 524 -5.19 8.31 40.17
C VAL A 524 -5.17 7.62 41.53
N THR A 525 -4.88 6.32 41.54
CA THR A 525 -4.97 5.48 42.75
C THR A 525 -3.76 5.62 43.67
N ALA A 526 -2.59 5.96 43.11
CA ALA A 526 -1.36 6.20 43.85
C ALA A 526 -1.06 7.71 43.92
N ALA A 527 -0.03 8.19 43.23
CA ALA A 527 0.40 9.58 43.27
C ALA A 527 0.13 10.30 41.94
N ALA A 528 -0.41 11.52 42.03
CA ALA A 528 -0.45 12.46 40.91
C ALA A 528 0.60 13.56 41.17
N MET A 529 1.57 13.68 40.27
CA MET A 529 2.61 14.71 40.33
C MET A 529 2.50 15.61 39.11
N GLU A 530 2.53 16.92 39.32
CA GLU A 530 2.50 17.93 38.27
C GLU A 530 3.59 18.96 38.54
N LYS A 531 4.42 19.21 37.52
CA LYS A 531 5.44 20.25 37.55
C LYS A 531 5.20 21.20 36.39
N VAL A 532 4.94 22.46 36.70
CA VAL A 532 4.78 23.53 35.71
C VAL A 532 6.02 24.42 35.78
N GLY A 533 6.71 24.59 34.65
CA GLY A 533 8.00 25.31 34.61
C GLY A 533 7.88 26.83 34.67
N LYS A 534 6.72 27.38 34.31
CA LYS A 534 6.39 28.82 34.35
C LYS A 534 5.06 29.02 35.07
N ASP A 535 4.02 29.42 34.34
CA ASP A 535 2.73 29.78 34.92
C ASP A 535 1.73 28.62 34.87
N TYR A 536 1.06 28.38 36.00
CA TYR A 536 -0.14 27.55 36.06
C TYR A 536 -1.35 28.45 36.32
N SER A 537 -2.24 28.58 35.35
CA SER A 537 -3.49 29.35 35.47
C SER A 537 -4.68 28.40 35.42
N ASN A 538 -5.57 28.49 36.40
CA ASN A 538 -6.82 27.75 36.44
C ASN A 538 -7.96 28.73 36.70
N LYS A 539 -8.72 29.05 35.65
CA LYS A 539 -9.91 29.89 35.70
C LYS A 539 -11.15 29.00 35.69
N THR A 540 -11.96 29.07 36.74
CA THR A 540 -13.23 28.33 36.85
C THR A 540 -14.39 29.33 36.76
N GLY A 541 -15.32 29.12 35.83
CA GLY A 541 -16.47 30.03 35.63
C GLY A 541 -17.60 29.90 36.64
N ALA A 542 -17.73 28.72 37.27
CA ALA A 542 -18.71 28.45 38.32
C ALA A 542 -18.01 28.07 39.64
N ASN A 543 -18.17 26.85 40.12
CA ASN A 543 -17.63 26.43 41.42
C ASN A 543 -16.35 25.61 41.29
N ARG A 544 -15.30 25.98 42.03
CA ARG A 544 -14.12 25.13 42.27
C ARG A 544 -14.24 24.47 43.64
N ASN A 545 -14.64 23.19 43.68
CA ASN A 545 -14.74 22.43 44.92
C ASN A 545 -13.49 21.57 45.14
N ILE A 546 -12.76 21.80 46.23
CA ILE A 546 -11.58 21.02 46.62
C ILE A 546 -11.89 20.30 47.94
N LYS A 547 -11.89 18.95 47.93
CA LYS A 547 -11.96 18.13 49.14
C LYS A 547 -10.64 17.39 49.30
N VAL A 548 -9.95 17.63 50.41
CA VAL A 548 -8.72 16.91 50.78
C VAL A 548 -9.04 16.02 51.96
N GLY A 549 -8.82 14.71 51.80
CA GLY A 549 -9.18 13.70 52.81
C GLY A 549 -8.23 13.64 54.01
N GLN A 550 -7.01 14.18 53.87
CA GLN A 550 -6.03 14.33 54.95
C GLN A 550 -5.48 15.76 54.95
N THR A 551 -4.22 15.97 54.61
CA THR A 551 -3.55 17.28 54.69
C THR A 551 -3.49 17.99 53.34
N LEU A 552 -3.92 19.25 53.30
CA LEU A 552 -3.56 20.20 52.25
C LEU A 552 -2.37 21.03 52.75
N SER A 553 -1.20 20.88 52.14
CA SER A 553 -0.03 21.71 52.44
C SER A 553 0.25 22.63 51.26
N GLN A 554 0.32 23.93 51.53
CA GLN A 554 0.73 24.96 50.56
C GLN A 554 2.02 25.59 51.07
N ASN A 555 3.12 25.36 50.36
CA ASN A 555 4.41 25.97 50.65
C ASN A 555 4.84 26.81 49.44
N VAL A 556 5.03 28.11 49.64
CA VAL A 556 5.33 29.07 48.57
C VAL A 556 6.63 29.77 48.93
N GLY A 557 7.66 29.64 48.08
CA GLY A 557 8.97 30.25 48.30
C GLY A 557 9.03 31.77 48.07
N GLY A 558 7.91 32.37 47.68
CA GLY A 558 7.72 33.82 47.47
C GLY A 558 6.36 34.26 48.03
N ASN A 559 5.70 35.22 47.38
CA ASN A 559 4.44 35.77 47.90
C ASN A 559 3.24 34.87 47.54
N VAL A 560 2.37 34.61 48.51
CA VAL A 560 0.98 34.21 48.27
C VAL A 560 0.17 35.50 48.10
N ASN A 561 -0.22 35.83 46.87
CA ASN A 561 -1.07 36.99 46.59
C ASN A 561 -2.52 36.56 46.40
N GLN A 562 -3.36 36.85 47.38
CA GLN A 562 -4.81 36.64 47.33
C GLN A 562 -5.50 38.00 47.14
N LYS A 563 -6.20 38.19 46.03
CA LYS A 563 -6.92 39.44 45.71
C LYS A 563 -8.36 39.11 45.36
N ALA A 564 -9.33 39.62 46.11
CA ALA A 564 -10.74 39.59 45.75
C ALA A 564 -11.11 40.86 44.97
N GLY A 565 -11.89 40.73 43.90
CA GLY A 565 -12.40 41.87 43.13
C GLY A 565 -13.60 42.59 43.79
N GLN A 566 -14.23 41.95 44.79
CA GLN A 566 -15.31 42.48 45.61
C GLN A 566 -14.97 42.20 47.08
N ASN A 567 -15.58 41.20 47.71
CA ASN A 567 -15.30 40.83 49.09
C ASN A 567 -14.41 39.57 49.18
N TRP A 568 -13.38 39.59 50.03
CA TRP A 568 -12.74 38.38 50.55
C TRP A 568 -13.41 38.02 51.88
N LEU A 569 -14.34 37.06 51.85
CA LEU A 569 -15.14 36.67 53.01
C LEU A 569 -14.70 35.31 53.52
N GLU A 570 -13.85 35.29 54.55
CA GLU A 570 -13.58 34.08 55.33
C GLU A 570 -14.59 33.98 56.46
N LYS A 571 -15.60 33.13 56.28
CA LYS A 571 -16.57 32.81 57.32
C LYS A 571 -16.21 31.47 57.94
N THR A 572 -15.73 31.49 59.16
CA THR A 572 -15.62 30.29 59.98
C THR A 572 -16.93 30.08 60.74
N GLY A 573 -17.31 28.81 60.90
CA GLY A 573 -18.53 28.44 61.61
C GLY A 573 -18.38 28.45 63.13
N ALA A 574 -17.15 28.54 63.67
CA ALA A 574 -16.86 28.54 65.11
C ALA A 574 -15.67 29.46 65.44
N ASP A 575 -14.42 29.02 65.23
CA ASP A 575 -13.22 29.82 65.51
C ASP A 575 -12.42 30.11 64.23
N TYR A 576 -11.82 31.30 64.18
CA TYR A 576 -10.81 31.70 63.20
C TYR A 576 -9.52 32.05 63.95
N SER A 577 -8.48 31.20 63.85
CA SER A 577 -7.22 31.40 64.56
C SER A 577 -6.10 31.83 63.61
N LEU A 578 -5.66 33.08 63.69
CA LEU A 578 -4.37 33.51 63.15
C LEU A 578 -3.30 33.39 64.24
N LYS A 579 -2.34 32.48 64.07
CA LYS A 579 -1.17 32.34 64.95
C LYS A 579 0.09 32.76 64.21
N ALA A 580 0.69 33.88 64.60
CA ALA A 580 2.01 34.30 64.15
C ALA A 580 3.03 34.08 65.28
N GLY A 581 4.26 33.70 64.93
CA GLY A 581 5.33 33.47 65.91
C GLY A 581 5.82 34.74 66.62
N THR A 582 5.55 35.93 66.07
CA THR A 582 6.08 37.20 66.59
C THR A 582 5.00 38.29 66.71
N SER A 583 4.29 38.63 65.63
CA SER A 583 3.17 39.58 65.67
C SER A 583 2.16 39.33 64.54
N VAL A 584 0.90 39.71 64.76
CA VAL A 584 -0.12 39.87 63.73
C VAL A 584 -0.40 41.37 63.62
N VAL A 585 -0.28 41.94 62.43
CA VAL A 585 -0.58 43.36 62.16
C VAL A 585 -1.80 43.43 61.23
N LEU A 586 -2.86 44.10 61.68
CA LEU A 586 -4.03 44.40 60.87
C LEU A 586 -3.98 45.88 60.47
N ASP A 587 -3.57 46.15 59.24
CA ASP A 587 -3.50 47.50 58.69
C ASP A 587 -4.70 47.73 57.76
N ALA A 588 -5.53 48.72 58.10
CA ALA A 588 -6.73 49.06 57.35
C ALA A 588 -6.78 50.57 57.15
N GLY A 589 -6.94 51.02 55.90
CA GLY A 589 -6.84 52.44 55.55
C GLY A 589 -7.88 53.38 56.19
N MET A 590 -8.98 52.85 56.74
CA MET A 590 -10.03 53.66 57.36
C MET A 590 -10.44 53.20 58.76
N SER A 591 -10.64 51.90 58.98
CA SER A 591 -10.94 51.40 60.32
C SER A 591 -10.71 49.89 60.47
N VAL A 592 -10.27 49.46 61.65
CA VAL A 592 -10.32 48.06 62.08
C VAL A 592 -11.44 47.93 63.10
N THR A 593 -12.42 47.07 62.85
CA THR A 593 -13.55 46.84 63.77
C THR A 593 -13.62 45.38 64.19
N LEU A 594 -13.47 45.10 65.49
CA LEU A 594 -13.66 43.79 66.08
C LEU A 594 -15.01 43.79 66.83
N LYS A 595 -15.95 42.94 66.41
CA LYS A 595 -17.27 42.81 67.06
C LYS A 595 -17.45 41.42 67.63
N ALA A 596 -17.91 41.31 68.87
CA ALA A 596 -18.29 40.03 69.47
C ALA A 596 -19.35 40.25 70.56
N GLY A 597 -20.45 39.49 70.53
CA GLY A 597 -21.41 39.40 71.64
C GLY A 597 -21.94 40.73 72.19
N GLY A 598 -22.16 41.73 71.33
CA GLY A 598 -22.62 43.07 71.73
C GLY A 598 -21.52 44.07 72.13
N GLY A 599 -20.26 43.65 72.13
CA GLY A 599 -19.08 44.51 72.29
C GLY A 599 -18.40 44.83 70.95
N THR A 600 -17.75 46.00 70.90
CA THR A 600 -17.06 46.54 69.72
C THR A 600 -15.73 47.16 70.12
N ILE A 601 -14.67 46.86 69.37
CA ILE A 601 -13.43 47.63 69.37
C ILE A 601 -13.26 48.20 67.96
N VAL A 602 -13.29 49.52 67.83
CA VAL A 602 -13.10 50.23 66.56
C VAL A 602 -11.83 51.07 66.67
N LEU A 603 -10.87 50.83 65.77
CA LEU A 603 -9.71 51.69 65.56
C LEU A 603 -9.94 52.48 64.27
N ASN A 604 -9.84 53.80 64.31
CA ASN A 604 -9.94 54.69 63.15
C ASN A 604 -9.05 55.93 63.36
N PRO A 605 -8.93 56.87 62.39
CA PRO A 605 -8.08 58.06 62.54
C PRO A 605 -8.44 58.97 63.73
N GLY A 606 -9.65 58.83 64.28
CA GLY A 606 -10.12 59.57 65.45
C GLY A 606 -9.81 58.91 66.81
N GLY A 607 -9.25 57.69 66.84
CA GLY A 607 -8.82 57.02 68.08
C GLY A 607 -9.33 55.57 68.21
N VAL A 608 -9.26 55.05 69.45
CA VAL A 608 -9.73 53.69 69.80
C VAL A 608 -11.03 53.80 70.59
N ALA A 609 -12.13 53.31 70.02
CA ALA A 609 -13.40 53.19 70.71
C ALA A 609 -13.62 51.74 71.16
N ILE A 610 -13.73 51.52 72.48
CA ILE A 610 -14.07 50.23 73.08
C ILE A 610 -15.46 50.38 73.70
N THR A 611 -16.43 49.61 73.23
CA THR A 611 -17.82 49.66 73.69
C THR A 611 -18.26 48.26 74.10
N GLY A 612 -18.81 48.12 75.31
CA GLY A 612 -19.33 46.85 75.83
C GLY A 612 -19.93 47.07 77.22
N THR A 613 -20.83 46.18 77.66
CA THR A 613 -21.50 46.29 78.98
C THR A 613 -20.53 46.22 80.17
N MET A 614 -19.38 45.55 80.00
CA MET A 614 -18.28 45.54 80.98
C MET A 614 -16.95 45.32 80.24
N VAL A 615 -15.99 46.23 80.40
CA VAL A 615 -14.67 46.15 79.78
C VAL A 615 -13.66 45.69 80.84
N ARG A 616 -13.23 44.43 80.79
CA ARG A 616 -12.21 43.90 81.70
C ARG A 616 -10.84 43.94 81.03
N ILE A 617 -9.96 44.78 81.55
CA ILE A 617 -8.56 44.86 81.16
C ILE A 617 -7.76 44.06 82.19
N ASN A 618 -7.00 43.04 81.75
CA ASN A 618 -6.16 42.16 82.60
C ASN A 618 -6.89 41.19 83.56
N SER A 619 -8.01 40.55 83.16
CA SER A 619 -8.67 39.49 83.97
C SER A 619 -8.84 38.20 83.16
N GLY A 620 -8.20 37.11 83.62
CA GLY A 620 -8.06 35.84 82.89
C GLY A 620 -9.35 35.02 82.72
N GLY A 621 -9.52 34.45 81.52
CA GLY A 621 -10.57 33.49 81.17
C GLY A 621 -10.09 32.51 80.10
N GLY A 622 -10.33 31.22 80.29
CA GLY A 622 -9.85 30.12 79.43
C GLY A 622 -10.67 29.95 78.14
N ALA A 623 -10.00 29.51 77.07
CA ALA A 623 -10.57 29.34 75.74
C ALA A 623 -11.37 28.04 75.60
N GLY A 624 -12.56 28.13 74.98
CA GLY A 624 -13.39 26.98 74.60
C GLY A 624 -12.84 26.23 73.38
N SER A 625 -13.35 25.02 73.16
CA SER A 625 -12.94 24.11 72.09
C SER A 625 -13.93 24.09 70.91
N ALA A 626 -13.37 23.90 69.70
CA ALA A 626 -14.07 24.03 68.42
C ALA A 626 -14.98 22.85 68.06
N LYS A 627 -16.05 23.12 67.29
CA LYS A 627 -16.95 22.12 66.66
C LYS A 627 -16.87 22.15 65.13
N SER A 628 -17.21 21.01 64.52
CA SER A 628 -16.90 20.59 63.14
C SER A 628 -17.88 21.03 62.04
N ALA A 629 -17.37 21.13 60.80
CA ALA A 629 -18.12 21.44 59.58
C ALA A 629 -18.50 20.18 58.75
N SER A 630 -19.53 20.30 57.91
CA SER A 630 -20.00 19.23 56.98
C SER A 630 -20.15 19.76 55.54
N PRO A 631 -19.06 19.79 54.75
CA PRO A 631 -19.11 20.22 53.36
C PRO A 631 -19.75 19.18 52.44
N THR A 632 -20.41 19.65 51.38
CA THR A 632 -20.95 18.80 50.32
C THR A 632 -19.81 18.06 49.62
N SER A 633 -19.87 16.73 49.59
CA SER A 633 -18.79 15.93 48.99
C SER A 633 -18.82 16.05 47.47
N PRO A 634 -17.65 16.09 46.80
CA PRO A 634 -17.58 15.93 45.35
C PRO A 634 -18.26 14.62 44.93
N LYS A 635 -18.94 14.64 43.78
CA LYS A 635 -19.46 13.41 43.18
C LYS A 635 -18.29 12.49 42.80
N ALA A 636 -18.44 11.19 43.05
CA ALA A 636 -17.42 10.22 42.70
C ALA A 636 -17.26 10.13 41.16
N PRO A 637 -16.03 10.03 40.66
CA PRO A 637 -15.80 9.81 39.22
C PRO A 637 -16.30 8.43 38.80
N LYS A 638 -16.77 8.32 37.55
CA LYS A 638 -17.21 7.04 36.99
C LYS A 638 -15.99 6.16 36.66
N PRO A 639 -16.00 4.86 36.98
CA PRO A 639 -14.95 3.93 36.58
C PRO A 639 -14.99 3.68 35.07
N VAL A 640 -13.81 3.43 34.49
CA VAL A 640 -13.68 3.00 33.08
C VAL A 640 -13.89 1.50 33.00
N ASP A 641 -14.59 1.01 31.96
CA ASP A 641 -14.66 -0.43 31.65
C ASP A 641 -13.30 -0.91 31.14
N PRO A 642 -12.60 -1.82 31.85
CA PRO A 642 -11.26 -2.23 31.48
C PRO A 642 -11.21 -3.17 30.25
N GLY A 643 -12.34 -3.73 29.80
CA GLY A 643 -12.36 -4.76 28.76
C GLY A 643 -11.75 -6.10 29.20
N LYS A 644 -11.52 -7.02 28.25
CA LYS A 644 -10.92 -8.36 28.51
C LYS A 644 -9.71 -8.63 27.60
N PRO A 645 -8.66 -9.29 28.10
CA PRO A 645 -7.53 -9.74 27.28
C PRO A 645 -7.96 -10.84 26.29
N GLY A 646 -7.23 -10.93 25.17
CA GLY A 646 -7.33 -12.08 24.27
C GLY A 646 -6.62 -13.31 24.86
N SER A 647 -6.98 -14.51 24.39
CA SER A 647 -6.34 -15.76 24.78
C SER A 647 -4.98 -15.94 24.09
N ALA A 648 -4.07 -16.71 24.70
CA ALA A 648 -2.85 -17.14 24.01
C ALA A 648 -3.21 -17.93 22.74
N ILE A 649 -2.39 -17.81 21.70
CA ILE A 649 -2.53 -18.64 20.50
C ILE A 649 -2.21 -20.08 20.93
N PRO A 650 -3.12 -21.05 20.75
CA PRO A 650 -2.79 -22.44 21.04
C PRO A 650 -1.62 -22.87 20.15
N ALA A 651 -0.55 -23.40 20.75
CA ALA A 651 0.55 -23.94 19.99
C ALA A 651 0.02 -25.01 19.04
N LEU A 652 0.07 -24.75 17.73
CA LEU A 652 -0.11 -25.75 16.70
C LEU A 652 1.12 -26.66 16.75
N GLY A 653 1.21 -27.51 17.78
CA GLY A 653 2.31 -28.46 17.94
C GLY A 653 2.45 -29.35 16.71
N ALA A 654 3.62 -29.97 16.54
CA ALA A 654 3.91 -30.94 15.47
C ALA A 654 2.88 -32.10 15.38
N SER A 655 2.07 -32.30 16.42
CA SER A 655 0.97 -33.28 16.50
C SER A 655 -0.37 -32.79 15.96
N ALA A 656 -0.53 -31.50 15.62
CA ALA A 656 -1.69 -30.97 14.88
C ALA A 656 -1.57 -31.30 13.38
N ARG A 657 -1.37 -32.57 13.05
CA ARG A 657 -1.65 -33.07 11.70
C ARG A 657 -3.12 -32.74 11.43
N PHE A 658 -3.44 -32.23 10.23
CA PHE A 658 -4.78 -32.39 9.71
C PHE A 658 -5.17 -33.84 9.97
N LYS A 659 -6.18 -34.08 10.81
CA LYS A 659 -6.82 -35.40 10.84
C LYS A 659 -7.44 -35.55 9.45
N GLN A 660 -6.65 -36.01 8.49
CA GLN A 660 -7.16 -36.79 7.38
C GLN A 660 -7.64 -38.09 8.03
N GLN A 661 -8.77 -38.02 8.74
CA GLN A 661 -9.58 -39.19 8.91
C GLN A 661 -10.04 -39.53 7.49
N PRO A 662 -9.77 -40.74 6.96
CA PRO A 662 -10.57 -41.21 5.85
C PRO A 662 -12.02 -41.09 6.31
N VAL A 663 -12.82 -40.35 5.55
CA VAL A 663 -14.25 -40.34 5.76
C VAL A 663 -14.72 -41.74 5.39
N GLU A 664 -14.82 -42.63 6.39
CA GLU A 664 -15.67 -43.80 6.25
C GLU A 664 -17.08 -43.27 6.01
N PHE A 665 -17.63 -43.62 4.85
CA PHE A 665 -19.00 -43.31 4.52
C PHE A 665 -19.88 -44.18 5.41
N ASP A 666 -20.33 -43.61 6.52
CA ASP A 666 -21.31 -44.24 7.38
C ASP A 666 -22.68 -44.17 6.70
N GLU A 667 -23.01 -45.20 5.92
CA GLU A 667 -24.30 -45.36 5.24
C GLU A 667 -25.50 -45.28 6.21
N SER A 668 -25.27 -45.38 7.53
CA SER A 668 -26.33 -45.33 8.53
C SER A 668 -26.71 -43.92 9.00
N LYS A 669 -25.97 -42.86 8.62
CA LYS A 669 -26.27 -41.46 8.98
C LYS A 669 -27.07 -40.69 7.92
N GLY A 670 -27.76 -41.40 7.03
CA GLY A 670 -28.64 -40.84 6.00
C GLY A 670 -30.03 -40.42 6.46
N LYS A 671 -30.29 -40.21 7.77
CA LYS A 671 -31.58 -39.69 8.28
C LYS A 671 -31.44 -38.95 9.60
N GLU A 672 -31.12 -37.66 9.54
CA GLU A 672 -31.56 -36.70 10.57
C GLU A 672 -31.57 -35.31 9.92
N VAL A 673 -32.69 -35.01 9.26
CA VAL A 673 -33.00 -33.64 8.81
C VAL A 673 -33.70 -32.98 9.99
N ASP A 674 -33.03 -32.00 10.60
CA ASP A 674 -33.62 -31.15 11.62
C ASP A 674 -34.73 -30.30 10.99
N GLU A 675 -35.99 -30.74 11.17
CA GLU A 675 -37.20 -30.03 10.71
C GLU A 675 -37.31 -28.60 11.28
N GLY A 676 -36.53 -28.25 12.31
CA GLY A 676 -36.43 -26.89 12.84
C GLY A 676 -35.69 -25.93 11.89
N ALA A 677 -34.72 -26.42 11.13
CA ALA A 677 -33.94 -25.60 10.19
C ALA A 677 -34.73 -25.26 8.92
N LEU A 678 -35.67 -26.12 8.50
CA LEU A 678 -36.53 -25.85 7.33
C LEU A 678 -37.60 -24.79 7.63
N LYS A 679 -38.17 -24.74 8.85
CA LYS A 679 -39.19 -23.74 9.23
C LYS A 679 -38.63 -22.34 9.46
N ALA A 680 -37.32 -22.20 9.67
CA ALA A 680 -36.67 -20.89 9.84
C ALA A 680 -36.37 -20.18 8.51
N LEU A 681 -36.42 -20.90 7.38
CA LEU A 681 -36.11 -20.39 6.04
C LEU A 681 -37.36 -19.92 5.25
N GLU A 682 -38.58 -20.23 5.71
CA GLU A 682 -39.83 -19.82 5.04
C GLU A 682 -40.30 -18.39 5.34
N LYS A 683 -39.60 -17.61 6.19
CA LYS A 683 -40.12 -16.32 6.70
C LYS A 683 -39.48 -15.05 6.15
N THR A 684 -38.62 -15.11 5.13
CA THR A 684 -37.82 -13.93 4.75
C THR A 684 -37.71 -13.62 3.26
N TYR A 685 -38.64 -14.09 2.41
CA TYR A 685 -38.73 -13.61 1.01
C TYR A 685 -40.16 -13.63 0.47
N VAL A 686 -40.77 -12.44 0.29
CA VAL A 686 -41.80 -12.20 -0.74
C VAL A 686 -41.54 -10.83 -1.37
N HIS A 687 -41.36 -10.83 -2.69
CA HIS A 687 -41.23 -9.66 -3.57
C HIS A 687 -42.59 -9.12 -4.02
N GLY A 688 -42.67 -7.80 -4.26
CA GLY A 688 -43.40 -7.23 -5.42
C GLY A 688 -44.68 -6.42 -5.16
N SER A 689 -44.61 -5.11 -5.43
CA SER A 689 -45.68 -4.07 -5.61
C SER A 689 -46.65 -4.39 -6.80
N PRO A 690 -47.66 -3.59 -7.24
CA PRO A 690 -48.22 -2.29 -6.77
C PRO A 690 -49.79 -2.16 -6.83
N ASN A 691 -50.32 -0.98 -6.43
CA ASN A 691 -51.60 -0.29 -6.80
C ASN A 691 -52.64 0.02 -5.69
N THR A 692 -52.93 1.33 -5.60
CA THR A 692 -54.09 2.06 -5.00
C THR A 692 -55.22 2.26 -6.06
N PRO A 693 -56.37 2.96 -5.79
CA PRO A 693 -57.39 3.00 -4.70
C PRO A 693 -58.84 2.81 -5.29
N PRO A 694 -60.03 3.09 -4.64
CA PRO A 694 -60.60 4.44 -4.32
C PRO A 694 -61.56 4.54 -3.05
N VAL A 695 -61.63 5.64 -2.27
CA VAL A 695 -62.49 6.88 -2.26
C VAL A 695 -63.84 6.88 -1.47
N SER A 696 -63.97 7.89 -0.56
CA SER A 696 -65.17 8.64 -0.04
C SER A 696 -66.10 7.99 1.02
N ALA A 697 -66.79 8.71 1.94
CA ALA A 697 -67.21 10.12 2.00
C ALA A 697 -67.50 10.67 3.45
N SER A 698 -67.15 11.94 3.65
CA SER A 698 -67.77 13.11 4.37
C SER A 698 -69.20 12.99 4.99
N PRO A 699 -69.64 13.87 5.94
CA PRO A 699 -69.60 15.34 5.79
C PRO A 699 -69.32 16.26 7.00
N VAL A 700 -68.96 17.47 6.57
CA VAL A 700 -68.72 18.73 7.28
C VAL A 700 -70.04 19.52 7.38
N ALA A 701 -70.19 20.36 8.41
CA ALA A 701 -71.06 21.53 8.37
C ALA A 701 -70.21 22.80 8.57
N VAL A 702 -70.20 23.69 7.57
CA VAL A 702 -69.67 25.05 7.62
C VAL A 702 -70.87 26.01 7.70
N ALA A 703 -70.81 26.99 8.59
CA ALA A 703 -71.61 28.21 8.50
C ALA A 703 -70.66 29.41 8.45
N SER A 704 -70.83 30.20 7.40
CA SER A 704 -70.12 31.40 6.98
C SER A 704 -70.49 32.63 7.80
N VAL A 705 -69.50 33.45 8.21
CA VAL A 705 -69.68 34.91 8.41
C VAL A 705 -68.37 35.66 8.12
N GLY A 706 -68.43 36.62 7.19
CA GLY A 706 -67.82 37.94 7.37
C GLY A 706 -66.40 38.19 6.89
N THR A 707 -66.28 38.72 5.67
CA THR A 707 -65.14 39.39 5.03
C THR A 707 -64.59 40.64 5.75
N ALA A 708 -64.82 40.78 7.05
CA ALA A 708 -64.25 41.83 7.91
C ALA A 708 -63.41 41.27 9.08
N ALA A 709 -63.32 39.95 9.24
CA ALA A 709 -62.54 39.31 10.30
C ALA A 709 -61.17 38.76 9.83
N VAL A 710 -60.91 38.69 8.52
CA VAL A 710 -59.66 38.11 7.98
C VAL A 710 -58.45 39.05 8.12
N ALA A 711 -58.67 40.36 8.24
CA ALA A 711 -57.61 41.32 8.57
C ALA A 711 -57.14 41.24 10.03
N ALA A 712 -57.92 40.62 10.93
CA ALA A 712 -57.56 40.42 12.34
C ALA A 712 -56.78 39.11 12.59
N SER A 713 -56.63 38.26 11.58
CA SER A 713 -55.93 36.96 11.67
C SER A 713 -54.48 36.98 11.13
N LEU A 714 -54.00 38.11 10.61
CA LEU A 714 -52.60 38.29 10.23
C LEU A 714 -51.86 39.00 11.36
N SER A 715 -51.14 38.24 12.20
CA SER A 715 -50.24 38.83 13.18
C SER A 715 -49.02 39.41 12.45
N ARG A 716 -48.89 40.74 12.45
CA ARG A 716 -47.67 41.41 11.98
C ARG A 716 -46.70 41.52 13.15
N VAL A 717 -45.51 40.97 12.99
CA VAL A 717 -44.45 41.10 13.99
C VAL A 717 -43.50 42.20 13.54
N THR A 718 -43.54 43.32 14.26
CA THR A 718 -42.66 44.47 14.02
C THR A 718 -41.35 44.29 14.76
N GLY A 719 -40.22 44.54 14.09
CA GLY A 719 -38.90 44.50 14.70
C GLY A 719 -38.71 45.62 15.72
N GLY A 720 -37.99 45.32 16.81
CA GLY A 720 -37.64 46.30 17.84
C GLY A 720 -36.51 47.22 17.37
N SER A 721 -36.55 48.50 17.77
CA SER A 721 -35.45 49.47 17.55
C SER A 721 -34.11 48.89 18.03
N ALA A 722 -33.10 48.88 17.16
CA ALA A 722 -31.73 48.45 17.46
C ALA A 722 -31.22 49.04 18.78
N ASP A 723 -30.98 48.19 19.79
CA ASP A 723 -30.45 48.61 21.08
C ASP A 723 -28.92 48.86 20.97
N PRO A 724 -28.41 50.09 21.18
CA PRO A 724 -27.00 50.43 20.93
C PRO A 724 -26.00 49.87 21.95
N ALA A 725 -26.46 49.07 22.92
CA ALA A 725 -25.71 48.73 24.13
C ALA A 725 -25.20 47.28 24.14
N GLY A 726 -24.16 46.98 23.36
CA GLY A 726 -23.08 46.04 23.72
C GLY A 726 -23.41 44.65 24.31
N LYS A 727 -24.61 44.10 24.08
CA LYS A 727 -24.97 42.74 24.47
C LYS A 727 -25.05 41.87 23.22
N VAL A 728 -24.17 40.88 23.19
CA VAL A 728 -24.05 39.91 22.10
C VAL A 728 -25.34 39.09 22.03
N PHE A 729 -26.13 39.24 20.95
CA PHE A 729 -27.26 38.36 20.63
C PHE A 729 -26.71 37.16 19.86
N THR A 730 -26.15 36.17 20.58
CA THR A 730 -25.63 34.98 19.93
C THR A 730 -26.73 33.98 19.58
N PRO A 731 -26.54 33.18 18.52
CA PRO A 731 -27.43 32.05 18.22
C PRO A 731 -27.56 31.08 19.40
N GLU A 732 -26.51 30.93 20.22
CA GLU A 732 -26.55 30.11 21.44
C GLU A 732 -27.57 30.60 22.47
N ARG A 733 -27.87 31.91 22.52
CA ARG A 733 -28.83 32.47 23.50
C ARG A 733 -30.28 32.20 23.10
N ILE A 734 -30.59 32.27 21.81
CA ILE A 734 -31.90 31.89 21.27
C ILE A 734 -32.08 30.37 21.31
N GLU A 735 -31.03 29.59 21.00
CA GLU A 735 -31.03 28.14 21.20
C GLU A 735 -31.24 27.77 22.67
N GLN A 736 -30.68 28.54 23.62
CA GLN A 736 -30.93 28.34 25.04
C GLN A 736 -32.36 28.68 25.44
N LEU A 737 -32.96 29.76 24.90
CA LEU A 737 -34.37 30.10 25.11
C LEU A 737 -35.32 29.02 24.56
N LEU A 738 -34.99 28.42 23.41
CA LEU A 738 -35.73 27.30 22.82
C LEU A 738 -35.51 26.00 23.62
N SER A 739 -34.27 25.73 24.04
CA SER A 739 -33.89 24.56 24.83
C SER A 739 -34.49 24.57 26.24
N ASP A 740 -34.51 25.72 26.93
CA ASP A 740 -35.13 25.90 28.24
C ASP A 740 -36.66 25.66 28.22
N ARG A 741 -37.28 25.71 27.03
CA ARG A 741 -38.69 25.36 26.79
C ARG A 741 -38.89 23.96 26.19
N GLY A 742 -37.86 23.12 26.18
CA GLY A 742 -37.94 21.69 25.84
C GLY A 742 -37.45 21.29 24.45
N PHE A 743 -36.80 22.18 23.69
CA PHE A 743 -36.36 21.91 22.32
C PHE A 743 -34.86 21.61 22.24
N GLY A 744 -34.48 20.33 22.40
CA GLY A 744 -33.11 19.85 22.19
C GLY A 744 -33.05 18.76 21.12
N GLY A 745 -32.86 19.14 19.85
CA GLY A 745 -32.66 18.22 18.72
C GLY A 745 -32.63 18.93 17.36
N GLN A 746 -31.79 18.47 16.43
CA GLN A 746 -31.63 19.05 15.08
C GLN A 746 -32.97 19.10 14.32
N MET A 747 -33.45 20.30 13.99
CA MET A 747 -34.63 20.51 13.14
C MET A 747 -34.38 19.99 11.72
N SER A 748 -35.33 19.23 11.17
CA SER A 748 -35.27 18.65 9.83
C SER A 748 -36.07 19.51 8.85
N ARG A 749 -35.42 19.97 7.77
CA ARG A 749 -35.93 20.94 6.80
C ARG A 749 -37.31 20.56 6.23
N HIS A 750 -38.23 21.53 6.20
CA HIS A 750 -39.41 21.49 5.33
C HIS A 750 -39.48 22.76 4.47
N ASN A 751 -39.54 22.60 3.14
CA ASN A 751 -39.81 23.69 2.22
C ASN A 751 -41.33 23.87 2.10
N GLY A 752 -41.90 24.88 2.76
CA GLY A 752 -43.28 25.30 2.55
C GLY A 752 -43.49 25.90 1.16
N ALA A 753 -44.62 25.61 0.53
CA ALA A 753 -44.97 26.13 -0.80
C ALA A 753 -45.35 27.62 -0.74
N ARG A 754 -44.88 28.44 -1.72
CA ARG A 754 -45.32 29.83 -1.90
C ARG A 754 -46.76 29.87 -2.44
N GLN A 755 -47.63 30.66 -1.82
CA GLN A 755 -48.95 30.98 -2.39
C GLN A 755 -48.86 32.01 -3.53
N ASP A 756 -49.76 31.90 -4.50
CA ASP A 756 -49.81 32.75 -5.69
C ASP A 756 -49.97 34.24 -5.37
N ALA A 757 -49.15 35.07 -6.02
CA ALA A 757 -49.03 36.51 -5.82
C ALA A 757 -50.34 37.32 -6.05
N ALA A 758 -51.35 36.71 -6.70
CA ALA A 758 -52.66 37.32 -6.89
C ALA A 758 -53.49 37.37 -5.59
N THR A 759 -53.43 36.30 -4.79
CA THR A 759 -54.17 36.16 -3.52
C THR A 759 -53.64 37.09 -2.42
N LEU A 760 -52.32 37.37 -2.45
CA LEU A 760 -51.66 38.26 -1.48
C LEU A 760 -52.02 39.74 -1.68
N ARG A 761 -52.32 40.17 -2.92
CA ARG A 761 -52.75 41.56 -3.20
C ARG A 761 -54.16 41.86 -2.71
N GLU A 762 -55.05 40.86 -2.68
CA GLU A 762 -56.40 41.01 -2.11
C GLU A 762 -56.40 41.06 -0.58
N MET A 763 -55.31 40.62 0.08
CA MET A 763 -55.12 40.63 1.54
C MET A 763 -54.42 41.89 2.08
N GLY A 764 -54.19 42.92 1.26
CA GLY A 764 -53.61 44.20 1.70
C GLY A 764 -52.09 44.18 1.94
N VAL A 765 -51.40 43.16 1.43
CA VAL A 765 -49.95 42.95 1.58
C VAL A 765 -49.19 43.80 0.55
N SER A 766 -48.22 44.60 0.99
CA SER A 766 -47.38 45.41 0.08
C SER A 766 -46.36 44.53 -0.65
N GLY A 767 -45.83 44.98 -1.79
CA GLY A 767 -44.82 44.21 -2.55
C GLY A 767 -43.51 43.96 -1.79
N GLU A 768 -43.30 44.64 -0.66
CA GLU A 768 -42.12 44.52 0.20
C GLU A 768 -42.37 43.60 1.41
N ASP A 769 -43.60 43.13 1.64
CA ASP A 769 -43.93 42.34 2.82
C ASP A 769 -43.60 40.84 2.67
N THR A 770 -42.91 40.29 3.66
CA THR A 770 -42.63 38.84 3.75
C THR A 770 -43.74 38.15 4.53
N VAL A 771 -44.59 37.40 3.82
CA VAL A 771 -45.70 36.61 4.39
C VAL A 771 -45.35 35.13 4.38
N VAL A 772 -45.44 34.48 5.54
CA VAL A 772 -45.16 33.05 5.70
C VAL A 772 -46.47 32.30 5.96
N ASP A 773 -46.80 31.36 5.08
CA ASP A 773 -47.93 30.44 5.26
C ASP A 773 -47.52 29.30 6.20
N LEU A 774 -48.30 29.11 7.26
CA LEU A 774 -48.07 28.14 8.32
C LEU A 774 -49.17 27.07 8.36
N THR A 775 -50.08 27.06 7.38
CA THR A 775 -51.27 26.23 7.40
C THR A 775 -50.92 24.74 7.31
N GLY A 776 -51.49 23.92 8.20
CA GLY A 776 -51.27 22.46 8.21
C GLY A 776 -49.90 22.01 8.75
N LEU A 777 -49.01 22.93 9.12
CA LEU A 777 -47.72 22.60 9.75
C LEU A 777 -47.89 22.34 11.26
N SER A 778 -47.14 21.37 11.78
CA SER A 778 -47.00 21.21 13.24
C SER A 778 -46.30 22.42 13.84
N ARG A 779 -46.51 22.69 15.14
CA ARG A 779 -45.93 23.86 15.84
C ARG A 779 -44.42 24.01 15.61
N ASP A 780 -43.68 22.90 15.63
CA ASP A 780 -42.23 22.91 15.47
C ASP A 780 -41.83 23.22 14.02
N GLN A 781 -42.60 22.69 13.05
CA GLN A 781 -42.43 23.03 11.63
C GLN A 781 -42.79 24.50 11.35
N LYS A 782 -43.75 25.09 12.07
CA LYS A 782 -44.09 26.51 11.96
C LYS A 782 -42.93 27.39 12.42
N LEU A 783 -42.33 27.07 13.57
CA LEU A 783 -41.18 27.79 14.10
C LEU A 783 -39.97 27.68 13.16
N ASP A 784 -39.65 26.48 12.69
CA ASP A 784 -38.56 26.26 11.73
C ASP A 784 -38.76 27.06 10.44
N THR A 785 -39.99 27.07 9.90
CA THR A 785 -40.31 27.82 8.68
C THR A 785 -40.13 29.34 8.88
N VAL A 786 -40.56 29.89 10.02
CA VAL A 786 -40.42 31.33 10.31
C VAL A 786 -38.96 31.71 10.57
N PHE A 787 -38.23 30.97 11.40
CA PHE A 787 -36.82 31.25 11.70
C PHE A 787 -35.90 31.00 10.50
N SER A 788 -36.30 30.16 9.54
CA SER A 788 -35.58 30.03 8.26
C SER A 788 -35.55 31.33 7.44
N GLN A 789 -36.57 32.19 7.60
CA GLN A 789 -36.69 33.46 6.91
C GLN A 789 -36.02 34.60 7.68
N THR A 790 -36.29 34.71 8.99
CA THR A 790 -35.75 35.79 9.83
C THR A 790 -34.31 35.57 10.30
N GLY A 791 -33.82 34.33 10.28
CA GLY A 791 -32.59 33.94 10.95
C GLY A 791 -32.72 33.92 12.48
N TYR A 792 -31.66 33.49 13.16
CA TYR A 792 -31.59 33.35 14.62
C TYR A 792 -30.94 34.56 15.30
N PHE A 793 -30.93 35.74 14.66
CA PHE A 793 -30.28 36.97 15.14
C PHE A 793 -31.31 38.05 15.48
N LEU A 794 -32.32 37.72 16.28
CA LEU A 794 -33.38 38.64 16.68
C LEU A 794 -33.21 39.11 18.13
N SER A 795 -33.77 40.27 18.47
CA SER A 795 -33.91 40.67 19.87
C SER A 795 -34.86 39.73 20.63
N ASP A 796 -34.66 39.59 21.94
CA ASP A 796 -35.51 38.76 22.80
C ASP A 796 -37.00 39.11 22.64
N HIS A 797 -37.32 40.40 22.52
CA HIS A 797 -38.69 40.87 22.32
C HIS A 797 -39.28 40.43 20.97
N THR A 798 -38.54 40.55 19.87
CA THR A 798 -38.99 40.14 18.54
C THR A 798 -39.12 38.62 18.43
N ALA A 799 -38.17 37.87 19.01
CA ALA A 799 -38.23 36.41 19.07
C ALA A 799 -39.42 35.93 19.92
N GLU A 800 -39.68 36.54 21.08
CA GLU A 800 -40.84 36.23 21.92
C GLU A 800 -42.16 36.54 21.20
N ALA A 801 -42.26 37.65 20.48
CA ALA A 801 -43.44 38.00 19.70
C ALA A 801 -43.72 37.00 18.56
N LEU A 802 -42.68 36.48 17.89
CA LEU A 802 -42.83 35.43 16.87
C LEU A 802 -43.32 34.12 17.47
N VAL A 803 -42.72 33.68 18.58
CA VAL A 803 -43.11 32.45 19.27
C VAL A 803 -44.54 32.57 19.80
N GLN A 804 -44.90 33.71 20.38
CA GLN A 804 -46.25 33.93 20.92
C GLN A 804 -47.32 33.99 19.82
N SER A 805 -47.00 34.57 18.66
CA SER A 805 -47.87 34.52 17.48
C SER A 805 -48.14 33.08 17.03
N ILE A 806 -47.10 32.24 16.94
CA ILE A 806 -47.23 30.83 16.54
C ILE A 806 -48.00 30.02 17.59
N ASP A 807 -47.71 30.24 18.88
CA ASP A 807 -48.37 29.58 20.01
C ASP A 807 -49.85 29.96 20.12
N SER A 808 -50.22 31.17 19.67
CA SER A 808 -51.61 31.62 19.59
C SER A 808 -52.39 31.00 18.42
N GLY A 809 -51.77 30.14 17.61
CA GLY A 809 -52.42 29.35 16.57
C GLY A 809 -52.44 29.98 15.18
N ALA A 810 -51.60 31.00 14.94
CA ALA A 810 -51.53 31.69 13.64
C ALA A 810 -51.33 30.70 12.46
N GLN A 811 -52.11 30.90 11.40
CA GLN A 811 -52.01 30.12 10.16
C GLN A 811 -51.21 30.86 9.08
N SER A 812 -50.96 32.16 9.27
CA SER A 812 -50.12 32.99 8.39
C SER A 812 -49.57 34.19 9.19
N VAL A 813 -48.30 34.55 8.99
CA VAL A 813 -47.64 35.65 9.73
C VAL A 813 -46.90 36.56 8.76
N VAL A 814 -46.95 37.88 9.00
CA VAL A 814 -46.16 38.89 8.26
C VAL A 814 -44.97 39.30 9.12
N ILE A 815 -43.76 39.09 8.61
CA ILE A 815 -42.50 39.16 9.38
C ILE A 815 -41.45 40.10 8.79
N THR A 816 -41.84 41.00 7.89
CA THR A 816 -40.94 41.88 7.14
C THR A 816 -39.92 42.61 8.02
N ASP A 817 -40.38 43.28 9.07
CA ASP A 817 -39.50 44.04 9.96
C ASP A 817 -38.59 43.13 10.79
N ALA A 818 -39.06 41.92 11.14
CA ALA A 818 -38.26 40.93 11.83
C ALA A 818 -37.17 40.32 10.91
N VAL A 819 -37.44 40.17 9.61
CA VAL A 819 -36.42 39.78 8.63
C VAL A 819 -35.34 40.88 8.52
N ALA A 820 -35.75 42.15 8.41
CA ALA A 820 -34.82 43.27 8.36
C ALA A 820 -33.98 43.40 9.64
N GLU A 821 -34.59 43.21 10.83
CA GLU A 821 -33.89 43.18 12.12
C GLU A 821 -32.88 42.03 12.16
N GLY A 822 -33.28 40.82 11.75
CA GLY A 822 -32.42 39.65 11.70
C GLY A 822 -31.22 39.82 10.77
N GLU A 823 -31.41 40.45 9.61
CA GLU A 823 -30.33 40.76 8.67
C GLU A 823 -29.34 41.78 9.23
N ALA A 824 -29.84 42.88 9.81
CA ALA A 824 -28.99 43.91 10.42
C ALA A 824 -28.15 43.34 11.57
N ASN A 825 -28.77 42.55 12.45
CA ASN A 825 -28.09 41.95 13.60
C ASN A 825 -27.10 40.85 13.18
N ALA A 826 -27.44 40.02 12.20
CA ALA A 826 -26.53 39.02 11.65
C ALA A 826 -25.27 39.68 11.07
N ARG A 827 -25.42 40.78 10.31
CA ARG A 827 -24.30 41.58 9.80
C ARG A 827 -23.43 42.13 10.93
N ALA A 828 -24.04 42.76 11.94
CA ALA A 828 -23.30 43.29 13.09
C ALA A 828 -22.55 42.20 13.87
N TYR A 829 -23.15 41.01 14.04
CA TYR A 829 -22.51 39.87 14.69
C TYR A 829 -21.29 39.38 13.92
N ILE A 830 -21.40 39.20 12.60
CA ILE A 830 -20.28 38.78 11.74
C ILE A 830 -19.14 39.81 11.81
N GLN A 831 -19.46 41.10 11.75
CA GLN A 831 -18.47 42.18 11.84
C GLN A 831 -17.77 42.25 13.21
N SER A 832 -18.44 41.81 14.27
CA SER A 832 -17.88 41.77 15.62
C SER A 832 -16.91 40.60 15.86
N GLN A 833 -16.84 39.61 14.97
CA GLN A 833 -15.99 38.44 15.17
C GLN A 833 -14.50 38.83 15.14
N PRO A 834 -13.68 38.36 16.11
CA PRO A 834 -12.26 38.71 16.22
C PRO A 834 -11.47 38.44 14.93
N GLU A 835 -11.77 37.35 14.24
CA GLU A 835 -11.09 36.91 13.01
C GLU A 835 -11.49 37.80 11.83
N VAL A 836 -12.77 38.18 11.74
CA VAL A 836 -13.29 39.11 10.71
C VAL A 836 -12.72 40.51 10.92
N LYS A 837 -12.64 40.96 12.17
CA LYS A 837 -12.02 42.24 12.55
C LYS A 837 -10.51 42.24 12.25
N ALA A 838 -9.79 41.17 12.61
CA ALA A 838 -8.38 41.02 12.28
C ALA A 838 -8.14 41.00 10.76
N TYR A 839 -9.04 40.37 10.00
CA TYR A 839 -8.98 40.40 8.54
C TYR A 839 -9.20 41.81 7.98
N ALA A 840 -10.22 42.52 8.46
CA ALA A 840 -10.50 43.90 8.04
C ALA A 840 -9.33 44.86 8.37
N GLU A 841 -8.73 44.75 9.56
CA GLU A 841 -7.54 45.53 9.96
C GLU A 841 -6.32 45.20 9.06
N THR A 842 -6.15 43.93 8.70
CA THR A 842 -5.09 43.49 7.77
C THR A 842 -5.31 44.03 6.37
N LEU A 843 -6.56 44.07 5.90
CA LEU A 843 -6.95 44.61 4.60
C LEU A 843 -6.83 46.13 4.55
N GLN A 844 -7.12 46.82 5.65
CA GLN A 844 -6.92 48.27 5.77
C GLN A 844 -5.44 48.64 5.81
N ALA A 845 -4.60 47.84 6.49
CA ALA A 845 -3.15 47.98 6.43
C ALA A 845 -2.60 47.72 5.02
N ALA A 846 -3.23 46.82 4.25
CA ALA A 846 -2.87 46.50 2.85
C ALA A 846 -3.04 47.69 1.93
N ILE A 847 -4.16 48.39 2.12
CA ILE A 847 -4.51 49.57 1.35
C ILE A 847 -3.57 50.74 1.71
N GLN A 848 -3.03 50.78 2.93
CA GLN A 848 -2.16 51.85 3.42
C GLN A 848 -0.65 51.66 3.15
N ASP A 849 -0.13 50.43 3.01
CA ASP A 849 1.26 50.15 2.57
C ASP A 849 1.32 49.07 1.47
N PRO A 850 1.00 49.42 0.21
CA PRO A 850 0.97 48.47 -0.91
C PRO A 850 2.36 47.95 -1.34
N GLU A 851 3.47 48.52 -0.85
CA GLU A 851 4.83 48.07 -1.18
C GLU A 851 5.43 47.07 -0.17
N GLY A 852 4.74 46.77 0.95
CA GLY A 852 5.11 45.69 1.87
C GLY A 852 6.42 45.93 2.65
N SER A 853 6.66 47.17 3.06
CA SER A 853 7.95 47.58 3.65
C SER A 853 8.16 47.15 5.11
N ALA A 854 7.08 46.89 5.86
CA ALA A 854 7.15 46.56 7.29
C ALA A 854 7.12 45.06 7.65
N TYR A 855 6.70 44.17 6.73
CA TYR A 855 6.42 42.75 7.04
C TYR A 855 7.06 41.71 6.10
N GLY A 856 8.11 42.09 5.37
CA GLY A 856 8.95 41.11 4.66
C GLY A 856 8.32 40.56 3.36
N GLY A 857 8.11 41.44 2.38
CA GLY A 857 7.91 41.05 0.97
C GLY A 857 6.56 40.39 0.62
N GLY A 858 6.15 40.54 -0.64
CA GLY A 858 4.78 40.26 -1.12
C GLY A 858 4.21 38.86 -0.88
N THR A 859 5.03 37.85 -0.56
CA THR A 859 4.55 36.49 -0.26
C THR A 859 3.92 36.36 1.13
N GLY A 860 4.42 37.10 2.14
CA GLY A 860 3.82 37.08 3.48
C GLY A 860 2.45 37.77 3.53
N TYR A 861 2.30 38.77 2.66
CA TYR A 861 1.09 39.59 2.55
C TYR A 861 -0.10 38.83 1.93
N VAL A 862 0.17 38.12 0.83
CA VAL A 862 -0.83 37.29 0.13
C VAL A 862 -1.20 36.05 0.96
N ALA A 863 -0.26 35.49 1.72
CA ALA A 863 -0.53 34.39 2.65
C ALA A 863 -1.42 34.83 3.83
N GLY A 864 -1.20 36.02 4.39
CA GLY A 864 -2.05 36.58 5.44
C GLY A 864 -3.47 36.89 4.98
N LEU A 865 -3.63 37.48 3.80
CA LEU A 865 -4.95 37.77 3.22
C LEU A 865 -5.72 36.51 2.82
N SER A 866 -5.05 35.49 2.29
CA SER A 866 -5.70 34.22 1.94
C SER A 866 -6.12 33.41 3.16
N GLU A 867 -5.31 33.40 4.22
CA GLU A 867 -5.66 32.70 5.46
C GLU A 867 -6.77 33.43 6.23
N GLY A 868 -6.77 34.76 6.26
CA GLY A 868 -7.87 35.54 6.83
C GLY A 868 -9.19 35.37 6.07
N ALA A 869 -9.16 35.35 4.73
CA ALA A 869 -10.34 35.07 3.92
C ALA A 869 -10.89 33.64 4.16
N ARG A 870 -10.00 32.66 4.32
CA ARG A 870 -10.37 31.27 4.65
C ARG A 870 -11.06 31.17 6.01
N GLN A 871 -10.55 31.87 7.02
CA GLN A 871 -11.12 31.87 8.37
C GLN A 871 -12.47 32.57 8.41
N ALA A 872 -12.62 33.72 7.74
CA ALA A 872 -13.90 34.42 7.62
C ALA A 872 -14.96 33.57 6.87
N ASN A 873 -14.57 32.87 5.80
CA ASN A 873 -15.49 32.02 5.05
C ASN A 873 -15.95 30.78 5.85
N ASN A 874 -15.08 30.24 6.71
CA ASN A 874 -15.46 29.16 7.62
C ASN A 874 -16.53 29.61 8.64
N ILE A 875 -16.45 30.85 9.14
CA ILE A 875 -17.45 31.40 10.07
C ILE A 875 -18.82 31.55 9.38
N LEU A 876 -18.85 32.02 8.13
CA LEU A 876 -20.10 32.09 7.36
C LEU A 876 -20.67 30.69 7.07
N THR A 877 -19.82 29.73 6.73
CA THR A 877 -20.24 28.35 6.42
C THR A 877 -20.82 27.65 7.65
N VAL A 878 -20.20 27.82 8.83
CA VAL A 878 -20.66 27.21 10.09
C VAL A 878 -21.99 27.81 10.56
N ASN A 879 -22.23 29.09 10.29
CA ASN A 879 -23.45 29.79 10.72
C ASN A 879 -24.52 29.89 9.62
N ASN A 880 -24.30 29.31 8.43
CA ASN A 880 -25.18 29.47 7.28
C ASN A 880 -26.64 29.03 7.57
N ASP A 881 -26.81 27.93 8.31
CA ASP A 881 -28.15 27.46 8.69
C ASP A 881 -28.87 28.42 9.66
N LYS A 882 -28.13 29.30 10.35
CA LYS A 882 -28.66 30.26 11.34
C LYS A 882 -28.90 31.66 10.77
N MET A 883 -28.49 31.93 9.52
CA MET A 883 -28.64 33.24 8.87
C MET A 883 -30.05 33.46 8.31
N PRO A 884 -30.51 34.72 8.19
CA PRO A 884 -31.72 35.06 7.45
C PRO A 884 -31.59 34.68 5.97
N ALA A 885 -32.70 34.35 5.33
CA ALA A 885 -32.68 33.82 3.95
C ALA A 885 -32.04 34.78 2.93
N GLY A 886 -32.22 36.10 3.08
CA GLY A 886 -31.63 37.10 2.18
C GLY A 886 -30.10 37.23 2.25
N LEU A 887 -29.47 36.68 3.31
CA LEU A 887 -28.03 36.70 3.52
C LEU A 887 -27.31 35.39 3.14
N LYS A 888 -28.05 34.29 2.90
CA LYS A 888 -27.46 32.96 2.60
C LYS A 888 -26.75 32.90 1.24
N ASP A 889 -27.11 33.80 0.32
CA ASP A 889 -26.55 33.88 -1.04
C ASP A 889 -25.64 35.10 -1.26
N ALA A 890 -25.39 35.92 -0.22
CA ALA A 890 -24.54 37.11 -0.32
C ALA A 890 -23.05 36.74 -0.42
N ALA A 891 -22.30 37.39 -1.32
CA ALA A 891 -20.86 37.14 -1.47
C ALA A 891 -20.09 37.69 -0.25
N LEU A 892 -19.07 36.96 0.22
CA LEU A 892 -18.22 37.34 1.37
C LEU A 892 -17.66 38.77 1.24
N ASP A 893 -17.34 39.20 0.02
CA ASP A 893 -16.79 40.53 -0.24
C ASP A 893 -17.81 41.66 0.02
N GLU A 894 -19.10 41.40 -0.23
CA GLU A 894 -20.19 42.35 -0.04
C GLU A 894 -20.47 42.62 1.46
N LEU A 895 -20.30 41.60 2.30
CA LEU A 895 -20.42 41.69 3.76
C LEU A 895 -19.22 42.37 4.44
N LEU A 896 -18.04 42.29 3.82
CA LEU A 896 -16.79 42.84 4.34
C LEU A 896 -16.54 44.29 3.89
N LEU A 897 -17.00 44.69 2.70
CA LEU A 897 -16.92 46.07 2.20
C LEU A 897 -17.70 47.06 3.08
N ASP A 898 -18.85 46.65 3.62
CA ASP A 898 -19.63 47.42 4.60
C ASP A 898 -18.90 47.58 5.95
N ALA A 899 -18.14 46.57 6.38
CA ALA A 899 -17.46 46.53 7.67
C ALA A 899 -16.23 47.47 7.75
N GLY A 900 -15.57 47.70 6.60
CA GLY A 900 -14.40 48.56 6.50
C GLY A 900 -14.71 50.07 6.48
N GLY A 901 -15.98 50.48 6.47
CA GLY A 901 -16.37 51.90 6.43
C GLY A 901 -15.94 52.64 5.15
N LEU A 902 -15.78 51.94 4.03
CA LEU A 902 -15.42 52.54 2.75
C LEU A 902 -16.69 52.99 2.00
N ALA A 903 -17.19 54.18 2.35
CA ALA A 903 -18.21 54.86 1.56
C ALA A 903 -17.62 55.25 0.19
N LEU A 904 -17.92 54.47 -0.85
CA LEU A 904 -17.58 54.81 -2.24
C LEU A 904 -18.62 55.81 -2.79
N SER A 905 -18.56 57.04 -2.30
CA SER A 905 -19.31 58.16 -2.89
C SER A 905 -18.40 59.01 -3.76
N ALA A 906 -18.81 59.18 -5.01
CA ALA A 906 -18.38 60.21 -5.97
C ALA A 906 -16.97 60.10 -6.58
N ALA A 907 -16.84 59.29 -7.64
CA ALA A 907 -16.17 59.68 -8.89
C ALA A 907 -16.42 58.59 -9.95
N GLY A 908 -17.06 58.98 -11.06
CA GLY A 908 -17.31 58.07 -12.19
C GLY A 908 -15.98 57.56 -12.76
N GLY A 909 -15.73 56.26 -12.62
CA GLY A 909 -14.50 55.64 -13.12
C GLY A 909 -13.98 54.46 -12.31
N VAL A 910 -14.78 53.79 -11.48
CA VAL A 910 -14.33 52.56 -10.78
C VAL A 910 -15.49 51.56 -10.68
N GLY A 911 -15.89 51.00 -11.82
CA GLY A 911 -16.75 49.80 -11.88
C GLY A 911 -15.95 48.49 -11.83
N ALA A 912 -14.64 48.55 -11.61
CA ALA A 912 -13.71 47.43 -11.77
C ALA A 912 -13.23 46.80 -10.45
N VAL A 913 -13.75 47.24 -9.29
CA VAL A 913 -13.28 46.74 -7.97
C VAL A 913 -14.34 45.94 -7.23
N ALA A 914 -15.58 45.89 -7.72
CA ALA A 914 -16.68 45.08 -7.15
C ALA A 914 -16.72 43.62 -7.65
N LYS A 915 -15.71 43.15 -8.40
CA LYS A 915 -15.53 41.73 -8.75
C LYS A 915 -14.18 41.26 -8.24
N SER A 916 -14.17 40.77 -7.01
CA SER A 916 -13.03 40.24 -6.23
C SER A 916 -12.29 39.03 -6.84
N ALA A 917 -12.53 38.66 -8.10
CA ALA A 917 -11.78 37.63 -8.81
C ALA A 917 -10.62 38.17 -9.69
N GLU A 918 -10.55 39.49 -9.94
CA GLU A 918 -9.55 40.07 -10.87
C GLU A 918 -8.34 40.74 -10.21
N VAL A 919 -8.35 41.01 -8.90
CA VAL A 919 -7.18 41.58 -8.20
C VAL A 919 -6.00 40.60 -8.12
N SER A 920 -6.26 39.29 -8.00
CA SER A 920 -5.20 38.25 -8.15
C SER A 920 -4.69 38.12 -9.59
N LYS A 921 -5.44 38.57 -10.59
CA LYS A 921 -5.01 38.57 -12.00
C LYS A 921 -4.19 39.81 -12.33
N ALA A 922 -4.55 40.98 -11.79
CA ALA A 922 -3.80 42.23 -11.96
C ALA A 922 -2.43 42.21 -11.25
N LEU A 923 -2.29 41.53 -10.10
CA LEU A 923 -1.00 41.32 -9.42
C LEU A 923 -0.14 40.21 -10.04
N GLY A 924 -0.72 39.37 -10.93
CA GLY A 924 -0.01 38.35 -11.69
C GLY A 924 0.49 38.81 -13.07
N SER A 925 0.13 40.02 -13.51
CA SER A 925 0.54 40.57 -14.80
C SER A 925 0.94 42.05 -14.68
N ALA A 926 2.09 42.31 -14.05
CA ALA A 926 2.73 43.63 -14.07
C ALA A 926 4.27 43.50 -14.18
N SER A 927 4.73 42.81 -15.24
CA SER A 927 6.07 43.01 -15.77
C SER A 927 6.06 44.25 -16.67
N ASN A 928 6.32 45.42 -16.07
CA ASN A 928 6.88 46.65 -16.66
C ASN A 928 6.45 47.88 -15.84
N PHE A 929 7.19 48.22 -14.78
CA PHE A 929 7.31 49.60 -14.34
C PHE A 929 8.72 49.83 -13.77
N THR A 930 9.59 50.30 -14.66
CA THR A 930 10.86 50.97 -14.35
C THR A 930 10.55 52.42 -13.95
N LEU A 931 11.37 53.01 -13.09
CA LEU A 931 11.32 54.38 -12.53
C LEU A 931 10.35 54.60 -11.36
N ALA A 932 10.83 54.30 -10.13
CA ALA A 932 10.85 55.25 -9.01
C ALA A 932 11.51 54.62 -7.77
N LYS A 933 12.83 54.40 -7.78
CA LYS A 933 13.56 54.03 -6.56
C LYS A 933 15.02 54.52 -6.57
N ASN A 934 15.18 55.83 -6.77
CA ASN A 934 16.47 56.53 -6.66
C ASN A 934 16.60 57.41 -5.40
N GLN A 935 15.77 57.23 -4.38
CA GLN A 935 15.94 57.92 -3.10
C GLN A 935 15.58 57.00 -1.94
N ARG A 936 16.53 56.15 -1.50
CA ARG A 936 16.66 55.59 -0.13
C ARG A 936 17.74 54.51 0.00
N ILE A 937 18.84 54.59 -0.77
CA ILE A 937 20.08 53.87 -0.49
C ILE A 937 21.12 54.91 -0.08
N GLU A 938 21.01 55.42 1.14
CA GLU A 938 22.05 56.25 1.77
C GLU A 938 22.16 56.05 3.29
N ALA A 939 21.61 54.97 3.86
CA ALA A 939 21.62 54.78 5.32
C ALA A 939 22.22 53.45 5.82
N TRP A 940 22.77 52.59 4.97
CA TRP A 940 23.26 51.26 5.38
C TRP A 940 24.66 50.90 4.81
N SER A 941 25.54 51.91 4.67
CA SER A 941 26.93 51.73 4.20
C SER A 941 28.01 51.94 5.28
N ASP A 942 27.66 52.19 6.54
CA ASP A 942 28.64 52.63 7.55
C ASP A 942 28.99 51.60 8.64
N THR A 943 28.62 50.32 8.50
CA THR A 943 28.92 49.33 9.57
C THR A 943 29.65 48.05 9.13
N PHE A 944 29.96 47.85 7.84
CA PHE A 944 30.73 46.67 7.40
C PHE A 944 31.77 46.97 6.33
N GLY A 945 32.56 48.02 6.55
CA GLY A 945 33.76 48.31 5.78
C GLY A 945 35.03 48.12 6.60
N GLN A 946 35.42 46.89 6.96
CA GLN A 946 36.81 46.59 7.38
C GLN A 946 37.29 45.22 6.85
N SER A 947 38.56 45.19 6.49
CA SER A 947 39.27 44.26 5.62
C SER A 947 39.37 42.80 6.11
N GLY A 948 39.57 41.89 5.15
CA GLY A 948 39.70 40.43 5.33
C GLY A 948 40.88 39.92 6.16
N GLU A 949 41.63 40.77 6.85
CA GLU A 949 42.67 40.34 7.80
C GLU A 949 42.11 40.05 9.22
N GLY A 950 40.92 40.55 9.56
CA GLY A 950 40.31 40.35 10.88
C GLY A 950 39.80 38.93 11.15
N LEU A 951 39.56 38.12 10.11
CA LEU A 951 38.96 36.78 10.26
C LEU A 951 40.00 35.72 10.68
N ALA A 952 41.27 35.89 10.26
CA ALA A 952 42.35 34.96 10.61
C ALA A 952 42.81 35.11 12.07
N ALA A 953 42.68 36.30 12.66
CA ALA A 953 43.01 36.55 14.06
C ALA A 953 41.99 35.92 15.02
N ARG A 954 40.69 35.94 14.70
CA ARG A 954 39.62 35.40 15.56
C ARG A 954 39.54 33.87 15.59
N LEU A 955 40.17 33.18 14.63
CA LEU A 955 40.27 31.72 14.59
C LEU A 955 41.33 31.14 15.56
N LYS A 956 42.19 31.97 16.15
CA LYS A 956 43.18 31.54 17.17
C LYS A 956 42.55 31.32 18.55
N ASP A 957 41.46 32.02 18.86
CA ASP A 957 40.84 32.04 20.20
C ASP A 957 39.82 30.92 20.44
N LEU A 958 39.49 30.12 19.44
CA LEU A 958 38.61 28.96 19.60
C LEU A 958 39.34 27.77 20.25
N PRO A 959 38.74 27.05 21.22
CA PRO A 959 39.33 25.84 21.81
C PRO A 959 39.64 24.76 20.75
N LYS A 960 40.71 23.97 20.93
CA LYS A 960 41.19 22.98 19.94
C LYS A 960 40.18 21.87 19.56
N TRP A 961 39.07 21.73 20.29
CA TRP A 961 38.10 20.65 20.16
C TRP A 961 36.81 21.06 19.42
N ASP A 962 36.72 22.31 18.93
CA ASP A 962 35.53 22.82 18.25
C ASP A 962 35.42 22.30 16.78
N PRO A 963 34.34 21.58 16.41
CA PRO A 963 34.15 21.02 15.07
C PRO A 963 34.15 22.06 13.93
N MET A 964 33.74 23.31 14.19
CA MET A 964 33.74 24.36 13.17
C MET A 964 35.14 24.77 12.77
N ARG A 965 36.08 24.81 13.73
CA ARG A 965 37.48 25.17 13.46
C ARG A 965 38.15 24.15 12.53
N THR A 966 37.86 22.86 12.72
CA THR A 966 38.42 21.77 11.90
C THR A 966 37.85 21.74 10.49
N LYS A 967 36.57 22.09 10.32
CA LYS A 967 35.91 22.16 9.01
C LYS A 967 36.47 23.32 8.17
N TRP A 968 36.58 24.51 8.75
CA TRP A 968 37.10 25.68 8.05
C TRP A 968 38.61 25.63 7.78
N ALA A 969 39.40 25.04 8.68
CA ALA A 969 40.83 24.83 8.46
C ALA A 969 41.11 23.84 7.31
N ARG A 970 40.25 22.82 7.13
CA ARG A 970 40.34 21.88 6.01
C ARG A 970 40.03 22.56 4.68
N THR A 971 38.96 23.35 4.62
CA THR A 971 38.57 24.10 3.41
C THR A 971 39.62 25.13 3.00
N LEU A 972 40.22 25.86 3.95
CA LEU A 972 41.30 26.81 3.66
C LEU A 972 42.61 26.13 3.19
N LYS A 973 42.88 24.90 3.68
CA LYS A 973 44.04 24.11 3.26
C LYS A 973 43.84 23.54 1.85
N GLU A 974 42.63 23.10 1.52
CA GLU A 974 42.24 22.64 0.18
C GLU A 974 42.27 23.80 -0.83
N MET A 975 41.76 24.99 -0.47
CA MET A 975 41.79 26.17 -1.34
C MET A 975 43.22 26.65 -1.64
N ARG A 976 44.15 26.55 -0.69
CA ARG A 976 45.58 26.86 -0.91
C ARG A 976 46.32 25.77 -1.69
N ALA A 977 46.00 24.50 -1.45
CA ALA A 977 46.58 23.38 -2.21
C ALA A 977 46.15 23.40 -3.69
N ASN A 978 44.98 23.97 -3.98
CA ASN A 978 44.43 24.11 -5.33
C ASN A 978 44.74 25.47 -5.99
N GLY A 979 45.61 26.30 -5.40
CA GLY A 979 46.16 27.48 -6.05
C GLY A 979 45.17 28.63 -6.35
N VAL A 980 44.04 28.73 -5.64
CA VAL A 980 43.01 29.76 -5.91
C VAL A 980 43.40 31.11 -5.30
N PRO A 981 43.64 32.18 -6.09
CA PRO A 981 43.96 33.50 -5.55
C PRO A 981 42.70 34.29 -5.16
N VAL A 982 42.73 34.97 -4.02
CA VAL A 982 41.62 35.82 -3.56
C VAL A 982 41.88 37.26 -4.03
N ARG A 983 41.09 37.75 -5.00
CA ARG A 983 41.06 39.16 -5.42
C ARG A 983 39.67 39.76 -5.27
N THR A 984 39.66 41.02 -4.82
CA THR A 984 38.52 41.93 -4.63
C THR A 984 37.98 42.45 -5.96
N MET A 985 36.65 42.56 -6.11
CA MET A 985 36.01 43.24 -7.25
C MET A 985 35.06 44.36 -6.79
N LYS A 986 35.29 45.56 -7.37
CA LYS A 986 34.39 46.71 -7.45
C LYS A 986 33.61 46.60 -8.77
N GLU A 987 32.33 46.99 -8.71
CA GLU A 987 31.38 47.27 -9.81
C GLU A 987 30.75 46.10 -10.62
N PRO A 988 29.49 46.26 -11.11
CA PRO A 988 28.60 45.16 -11.46
C PRO A 988 28.35 45.06 -12.97
N GLY A 989 28.85 43.98 -13.58
CA GLY A 989 28.43 43.47 -14.89
C GLY A 989 27.90 42.03 -14.75
N PRO A 990 27.10 41.53 -15.71
CA PRO A 990 26.49 40.22 -15.59
C PRO A 990 27.59 39.17 -15.74
N THR A 991 27.98 38.54 -14.64
CA THR A 991 29.04 37.55 -14.65
C THR A 991 28.45 36.16 -14.54
N ILE A 992 28.65 35.40 -15.61
CA ILE A 992 28.55 33.95 -15.71
C ILE A 992 29.77 33.33 -15.01
N GLY A 993 29.54 32.25 -14.24
CA GLY A 993 30.54 31.19 -13.97
C GLY A 993 30.87 30.92 -12.48
N VAL A 994 31.24 29.73 -12.02
CA VAL A 994 31.34 28.33 -12.53
C VAL A 994 31.58 27.43 -11.29
N PHE A 995 30.97 26.24 -11.25
CA PHE A 995 31.54 24.92 -10.85
C PHE A 995 30.53 23.89 -11.44
N GLY A 996 30.78 23.08 -12.49
CA GLY A 996 31.88 22.17 -12.85
C GLY A 996 31.63 20.81 -12.15
N GLY A 997 31.15 19.69 -12.72
CA GLY A 997 31.10 19.09 -14.08
C GLY A 997 31.70 17.66 -13.93
N GLU A 998 31.22 16.51 -14.43
CA GLU A 998 30.43 16.08 -15.61
C GLU A 998 29.86 14.64 -15.32
N SER A 999 28.86 14.02 -15.98
CA SER A 999 28.35 14.04 -17.37
C SER A 999 26.88 13.52 -17.46
N LEU A 1000 26.29 13.64 -18.66
CA LEU A 1000 24.87 13.71 -19.03
C LEU A 1000 24.08 12.38 -19.07
N GLU A 1001 22.81 12.41 -18.65
CA GLU A 1001 21.62 12.05 -19.47
C GLU A 1001 20.34 12.57 -18.78
N THR A 1002 19.32 12.84 -19.60
CA THR A 1002 18.15 13.74 -19.43
C THR A 1002 17.29 13.59 -18.16
N GLY A 1003 16.97 14.73 -17.53
CA GLY A 1003 15.90 14.84 -16.54
C GLY A 1003 15.46 16.30 -16.30
N LEU A 1004 14.29 16.67 -16.83
CA LEU A 1004 13.59 17.94 -16.53
C LEU A 1004 13.04 17.92 -15.09
N TRP A 1005 13.30 18.96 -14.31
CA TRP A 1005 12.71 19.16 -12.97
C TRP A 1005 11.78 20.38 -12.99
N PHE A 1006 10.51 20.18 -12.63
CA PHE A 1006 9.50 21.25 -12.49
C PHE A 1006 9.32 21.64 -11.01
N ARG A 1007 9.19 22.95 -10.74
CA ARG A 1007 8.72 23.50 -9.44
C ARG A 1007 7.20 23.64 -9.48
N TYR A 1008 6.49 22.97 -8.58
CA TYR A 1008 5.06 23.19 -8.35
C TYR A 1008 4.80 23.69 -6.92
N ASP A 1009 3.82 24.58 -6.81
CA ASP A 1009 3.32 25.17 -5.57
C ASP A 1009 2.41 24.15 -4.85
N ALA A 1010 2.79 23.75 -3.64
CA ALA A 1010 2.24 22.58 -2.93
C ALA A 1010 0.80 22.76 -2.44
N ASN A 1011 0.19 23.94 -2.57
CA ASN A 1011 -1.13 24.25 -2.01
C ASN A 1011 -2.32 24.04 -2.97
N ARG A 1012 -2.13 23.44 -4.15
CA ARG A 1012 -3.24 23.18 -5.11
C ARG A 1012 -3.40 21.74 -5.60
N ILE A 1013 -2.64 20.77 -5.11
CA ILE A 1013 -2.74 19.36 -5.55
C ILE A 1013 -3.41 18.55 -4.43
N ARG A 1014 -4.67 18.13 -4.64
CA ARG A 1014 -5.43 17.32 -3.64
C ARG A 1014 -5.74 15.88 -4.10
N SER A 1015 -5.42 15.48 -5.33
CA SER A 1015 -5.49 14.07 -5.78
C SER A 1015 -4.56 13.80 -6.98
N VAL A 1016 -4.33 12.52 -7.28
CA VAL A 1016 -3.50 12.04 -8.40
C VAL A 1016 -4.08 12.48 -9.75
N ASP A 1017 -5.39 12.63 -9.86
CA ASP A 1017 -6.10 13.06 -11.08
C ASP A 1017 -5.69 14.50 -11.52
N MET A 1018 -5.32 15.37 -10.58
CA MET A 1018 -4.88 16.74 -10.89
C MET A 1018 -3.44 16.82 -11.43
N LEU A 1019 -2.59 15.84 -11.12
CA LEU A 1019 -1.24 15.75 -11.67
C LEU A 1019 -1.28 15.31 -13.12
N GLU A 1020 -2.20 14.42 -13.47
CA GLU A 1020 -2.48 14.06 -14.86
C GLU A 1020 -3.08 15.26 -15.61
N GLU A 1021 -4.07 15.99 -15.06
CA GLU A 1021 -4.60 17.22 -15.68
C GLU A 1021 -3.50 18.26 -15.97
N ALA A 1022 -2.53 18.45 -15.08
CA ALA A 1022 -1.44 19.41 -15.24
C ALA A 1022 -0.41 18.99 -16.31
N LEU A 1023 -0.12 17.69 -16.42
CA LEU A 1023 0.79 17.14 -17.44
C LEU A 1023 0.16 17.22 -18.84
N HIS A 1024 -1.14 16.93 -18.94
CA HIS A 1024 -1.91 17.00 -20.18
C HIS A 1024 -2.15 18.43 -20.67
N TRP A 1025 -2.28 19.41 -19.75
CA TRP A 1025 -2.29 20.84 -20.08
C TRP A 1025 -1.03 21.17 -20.89
N GLU A 1026 0.17 21.01 -20.32
CA GLU A 1026 1.44 21.42 -20.95
C GLU A 1026 1.67 20.84 -22.36
N GLN A 1027 1.16 19.65 -22.65
CA GLN A 1027 1.21 19.04 -23.99
C GLN A 1027 0.32 19.79 -25.01
N MET A 1028 -0.88 20.25 -24.60
CA MET A 1028 -1.75 21.09 -25.42
C MET A 1028 -1.15 22.48 -25.68
N LYS A 1029 -0.42 23.06 -24.71
CA LYS A 1029 0.24 24.38 -24.86
C LYS A 1029 1.36 24.39 -25.88
N LYS A 1030 1.98 23.22 -26.11
CA LYS A 1030 3.17 23.04 -26.96
C LYS A 1030 2.85 22.54 -28.37
N GLY A 1031 1.58 22.36 -28.72
CA GLY A 1031 1.17 21.96 -30.08
C GLY A 1031 1.64 20.57 -30.50
N LEU A 1032 1.83 19.66 -29.53
CA LEU A 1032 2.20 18.26 -29.81
C LEU A 1032 0.96 17.48 -30.32
N PRO A 1033 1.12 16.53 -31.25
CA PRO A 1033 -0.02 15.83 -31.87
C PRO A 1033 -0.83 15.02 -30.87
N THR A 1034 -2.14 15.22 -30.89
CA THR A 1034 -3.14 14.70 -29.96
C THR A 1034 -3.79 13.42 -30.48
N LYS A 1035 -3.17 12.26 -30.28
CA LYS A 1035 -3.86 10.97 -30.47
C LYS A 1035 -3.96 10.22 -29.15
N GLY A 1036 -5.19 10.07 -28.66
CA GLY A 1036 -5.54 9.20 -27.53
C GLY A 1036 -5.75 9.93 -26.21
N TYR A 1037 -6.87 10.63 -26.05
CA TYR A 1037 -7.37 11.01 -24.73
C TYR A 1037 -8.14 9.84 -24.11
N SER A 1038 -7.96 9.58 -22.81
CA SER A 1038 -8.78 8.58 -22.13
C SER A 1038 -10.23 9.06 -22.03
N PRO A 1039 -11.22 8.14 -22.01
CA PRO A 1039 -12.62 8.49 -21.83
C PRO A 1039 -12.89 9.32 -20.57
N GLU A 1040 -12.20 9.03 -19.45
CA GLU A 1040 -12.36 9.81 -18.21
C GLU A 1040 -11.88 11.26 -18.36
N ALA A 1041 -10.78 11.50 -19.08
CA ALA A 1041 -10.26 12.85 -19.30
C ALA A 1041 -11.20 13.72 -20.16
N LEU A 1042 -11.81 13.12 -21.19
CA LEU A 1042 -12.79 13.81 -22.04
C LEU A 1042 -14.11 14.09 -21.28
N GLU A 1043 -14.51 13.20 -20.38
CA GLU A 1043 -15.71 13.39 -19.54
C GLU A 1043 -15.53 14.53 -18.53
N ILE A 1044 -14.34 14.70 -17.96
CA ILE A 1044 -14.00 15.80 -17.05
C ILE A 1044 -13.99 17.14 -17.81
N LEU A 1045 -13.41 17.18 -19.01
CA LEU A 1045 -13.41 18.37 -19.88
C LEU A 1045 -14.84 18.78 -20.31
N ALA A 1046 -15.72 17.80 -20.55
CA ALA A 1046 -17.12 18.02 -20.89
C ALA A 1046 -17.94 18.57 -19.70
N LYS A 1047 -17.75 18.01 -18.49
CA LYS A 1047 -18.51 18.39 -17.29
C LYS A 1047 -18.23 19.81 -16.77
N ARG A 1048 -17.06 20.38 -17.10
CA ARG A 1048 -16.63 21.70 -16.59
C ARG A 1048 -16.74 22.86 -17.61
N SER A 1049 -17.31 22.63 -18.80
CA SER A 1049 -17.47 23.65 -19.86
C SER A 1049 -16.16 24.37 -20.21
N ILE A 1050 -15.02 23.69 -20.07
CA ILE A 1050 -13.67 24.30 -20.16
C ILE A 1050 -13.37 24.72 -21.61
N ILE A 1051 -13.84 23.96 -22.60
CA ILE A 1051 -13.49 24.21 -24.01
C ILE A 1051 -14.00 25.57 -24.51
N ASP A 1052 -15.13 26.05 -24.00
CA ASP A 1052 -15.73 27.32 -24.46
C ASP A 1052 -15.10 28.55 -23.79
N ASN A 1053 -14.51 28.37 -22.60
CA ASN A 1053 -13.96 29.45 -21.78
C ASN A 1053 -12.46 29.73 -22.01
N TYR A 1054 -11.78 29.00 -22.90
CA TYR A 1054 -10.34 29.14 -23.17
C TYR A 1054 -10.01 29.31 -24.66
N ASP A 1055 -8.94 30.08 -24.93
CA ASP A 1055 -8.51 30.52 -26.26
C ASP A 1055 -7.76 29.39 -27.00
N LEU A 1056 -8.54 28.45 -27.57
CA LEU A 1056 -8.06 27.30 -28.33
C LEU A 1056 -8.12 27.59 -29.84
N SER A 1057 -7.19 27.01 -30.61
CA SER A 1057 -7.27 27.13 -32.08
C SER A 1057 -8.57 26.49 -32.59
N PRO A 1058 -9.20 27.04 -33.66
CA PRO A 1058 -10.47 26.53 -34.17
C PRO A 1058 -10.44 25.04 -34.53
N ALA A 1059 -9.30 24.56 -35.04
CA ALA A 1059 -9.10 23.15 -35.41
C ALA A 1059 -9.11 22.23 -34.18
N LEU A 1060 -8.33 22.57 -33.14
CA LEU A 1060 -8.25 21.78 -31.91
C LEU A 1060 -9.57 21.81 -31.12
N ARG A 1061 -10.26 22.96 -31.13
CA ARG A 1061 -11.59 23.12 -30.53
C ARG A 1061 -12.64 22.24 -31.24
N ALA A 1062 -12.54 22.10 -32.57
CA ALA A 1062 -13.45 21.24 -33.33
C ALA A 1062 -13.19 19.74 -33.06
N GLU A 1063 -11.93 19.33 -32.99
CA GLU A 1063 -11.51 17.96 -32.71
C GLU A 1063 -11.95 17.49 -31.31
N LEU A 1064 -11.67 18.28 -30.27
CA LEU A 1064 -12.10 17.98 -28.90
C LEU A 1064 -13.62 17.92 -28.73
N LYS A 1065 -14.37 18.76 -29.47
CA LYS A 1065 -15.84 18.71 -29.45
C LYS A 1065 -16.38 17.47 -30.15
N ASP A 1066 -15.70 16.97 -31.19
CA ASP A 1066 -16.10 15.74 -31.87
C ASP A 1066 -15.81 14.50 -31.00
N ASP A 1067 -14.66 14.45 -30.34
CA ASP A 1067 -14.31 13.37 -29.41
C ASP A 1067 -15.23 13.31 -28.19
N ILE A 1068 -15.58 14.47 -27.60
CA ILE A 1068 -16.57 14.52 -26.51
C ILE A 1068 -17.96 14.05 -26.98
N ARG A 1069 -18.37 14.37 -28.22
CA ARG A 1069 -19.63 13.84 -28.76
C ARG A 1069 -19.58 12.32 -28.93
N ARG A 1070 -18.45 11.75 -29.34
CA ARG A 1070 -18.29 10.29 -29.49
C ARG A 1070 -18.29 9.57 -28.14
N VAL A 1071 -17.69 10.17 -27.10
CA VAL A 1071 -17.77 9.67 -25.71
C VAL A 1071 -19.20 9.73 -25.18
N ASN A 1072 -19.89 10.87 -25.33
CA ASN A 1072 -21.26 11.03 -24.85
C ASN A 1072 -22.29 10.17 -25.62
N SER A 1073 -21.98 9.77 -26.86
CA SER A 1073 -22.81 8.86 -27.65
C SER A 1073 -22.47 7.37 -27.43
N GLY A 1074 -21.51 7.05 -26.55
CA GLY A 1074 -21.11 5.68 -26.24
C GLY A 1074 -20.31 4.97 -27.34
N SER A 1075 -19.89 5.69 -28.39
CA SER A 1075 -19.22 5.13 -29.58
C SER A 1075 -17.68 5.12 -29.49
N TYR A 1076 -17.11 5.58 -28.38
CA TYR A 1076 -15.66 5.72 -28.21
C TYR A 1076 -14.93 4.46 -27.70
N PHE A 1077 -15.68 3.42 -27.29
CA PHE A 1077 -15.10 2.23 -26.63
C PHE A 1077 -14.39 1.23 -27.56
N ASP A 1078 -14.54 1.34 -28.89
CA ASP A 1078 -13.96 0.36 -29.83
C ASP A 1078 -12.51 0.64 -30.27
N ILE A 1079 -11.91 1.76 -29.85
CA ILE A 1079 -10.59 2.21 -30.35
C ILE A 1079 -9.44 1.96 -29.35
N TRP A 1080 -9.74 1.60 -28.10
CA TRP A 1080 -8.73 1.54 -27.02
C TRP A 1080 -8.31 0.11 -26.60
N ASN A 1081 -8.49 -0.89 -27.47
CA ASN A 1081 -8.11 -2.29 -27.24
C ASN A 1081 -7.05 -2.82 -28.22
N GLY A 1082 -6.23 -1.95 -28.80
CA GLY A 1082 -5.16 -2.39 -29.70
C GLY A 1082 -4.03 -1.39 -29.87
N GLN A 1083 -3.13 -1.30 -28.88
CA GLN A 1083 -1.66 -1.29 -29.04
C GLN A 1083 -0.96 -1.22 -27.68
#